data_AF-A0A2V9IU52-F1
#
_entry.id   AF-A0A2V9IU52-F1
#
_cell.length_a   1.000
_cell.length_b   1.000
_cell.length_c   1.000
_cell.angle_alpha   90.00
_cell.angle_beta   90.00
_cell.angle_gamma   90.00
#
_symmetry.space_group_name_H-M   'P 1'
#
loop_
_entity.id
_entity.type
_entity.pdbx_description
1 polymer ?
#
loop_
_entity_poly.entity_id
_entity_poly.type
_entity_poly.pdbx_seq_one_letter_code
_entity_poly.pdbx_strand_id
1 'polypeptide(L)'
;MATHSRRRIRSLTVCRLVGCVWIGLLGMSGVSLGQTFEVVRSFVRAPKGGSPQASLIQARDGSFYGTMADGGTKGYGTVFKVNAAGTLTTLHSFTGSDGSNPQAGLIQASDGSFYGTTYSGGASGQGTVFKIDAAGTLTTLHTFSGSDGSNPSAGLIQASDGRFYGTTYSGGASGQGTVFKIDAAGALTTLHSFTGSDGFRPIAGLIQARDGNFYGTTPGGGVSGGTVFKIDAAGILTTLHSFSGSDGRYPGAGLVQANDGNFYGTTQEGGASGAGTVFKIDADGTLTTVHSFSGSEGSYPRAGLIQASDGSFYGTTVGGGPGTVFKIDADGTLTTVHRFSGSDGSYPRAGLIQASDRSFYGTTQGDGWLGGGTVFKLDAAGTLTTLHNFTRNGSRSPQAGPIQANDGSLYGTTYYGGSSGQGTVFKLDADGTLTTLHNFTRSDGAGPWAGLIQANDGSFYGTTRQGGGPYDDGTVFKMDATGTVTTLHSFSGSDGALPHAGLIRASDGGFYGATEQGGASGSGTVFRVNAAGIFTTLHSFSGSDGAWPRARLIQGSDGSFYGTTSEGGATRNGTVFKMDAAGTLTTLHSFNRSDGSGPNDLIQASDGSFYGTTLHGGAASNAGTVFKMDAAGTITRLHSFAGSDGSGPNGLIQASDGIFYGTTSEGGADDVGVVFRLRKTTGINELKLTLNAGGTGAISIGGTAANVRPGYATAAVDSGATPYGTAVFRLSQNGVIVSEAAVPASPPTRSARVFIDYRTGVPAGVGALDIYTGLAIAHRGASPAAITYTLRDRDAQIVATGHGSLGVGAHFAKFIHELRDVAPDFNLPASFPAATRFGSLEITSSQPVSVVALRLTTNQRGETLLTTTPIADLSASLTNSPVYFAQLADGRGFTTTLILLNTSNGTESGTLAIFDDNGAPLALSDSGGTAASAFPYSIPAGGAFVFQTGGQAALKAGWVKATPNPGTSAYVDKSGGHDTGLAVANPGGSANSIVLQAFENNGSTTAGNGQAVLNIAPSGHSARFVGEMIGGLPDGFRGVVRISSASPFVAVTVRSLYNSRGDFLVTTFPIADANRPAPGPIVFPQIADGGGFTTEFIFISATGSATVTVNFLGDNGSPLSAAGVSP
;
A
#
# COMPACT_ATOMS: atom_id res chain seq x y z
N MET A 1 -0.85 56.33 47.18
CA MET A 1 0.29 55.59 47.79
C MET A 1 0.76 54.53 46.80
N ALA A 2 2.04 54.13 46.86
CA ALA A 2 2.66 52.89 46.33
C ALA A 2 2.08 52.28 45.01
N THR A 3 2.67 52.53 43.83
CA THR A 3 3.73 51.71 43.16
C THR A 3 3.30 50.28 42.76
N HIS A 4 3.18 49.96 41.45
CA HIS A 4 4.25 49.48 40.53
C HIS A 4 4.86 48.10 40.92
N SER A 5 5.21 47.16 40.03
CA SER A 5 5.13 47.05 38.55
C SER A 5 5.50 45.63 38.07
N ARG A 6 4.97 45.17 36.90
CA ARG A 6 5.52 44.21 35.88
C ARG A 6 6.60 43.18 36.33
N ARG A 7 6.60 41.89 35.89
CA ARG A 7 6.70 41.44 34.47
C ARG A 7 6.85 39.90 34.37
N ARG A 8 6.50 39.31 33.21
CA ARG A 8 6.99 38.03 32.62
C ARG A 8 6.93 36.72 33.44
N ILE A 9 6.06 35.81 33.00
CA ILE A 9 6.31 34.35 33.11
C ILE A 9 7.31 33.95 32.01
N ARG A 10 8.25 33.04 32.33
CA ARG A 10 9.09 32.31 31.38
C ARG A 10 8.84 30.80 31.56
N SER A 11 9.06 30.03 30.50
CA SER A 11 9.02 28.56 30.52
C SER A 11 9.93 27.96 31.60
N LEU A 12 9.48 26.90 32.26
CA LEU A 12 10.36 25.93 32.90
C LEU A 12 9.70 24.53 32.95
N THR A 13 10.43 23.53 32.45
CA THR A 13 10.07 22.10 32.55
C THR A 13 10.76 21.48 33.77
N VAL A 14 10.03 20.72 34.60
CA VAL A 14 10.63 19.87 35.66
C VAL A 14 9.85 18.55 35.76
N CYS A 15 10.55 17.46 36.09
CA CYS A 15 10.03 16.09 36.18
C CYS A 15 10.54 15.38 37.45
N ARG A 16 9.67 14.58 38.10
CA ARG A 16 9.89 13.46 39.07
C ARG A 16 8.52 13.13 39.73
N LEU A 17 7.95 11.92 39.87
CA LEU A 17 8.35 10.49 39.81
C LEU A 17 8.61 9.83 41.19
N VAL A 18 8.11 8.59 41.36
CA VAL A 18 8.07 7.68 42.56
C VAL A 18 6.85 7.88 43.49
N GLY A 19 6.06 6.83 43.86
CA GLY A 19 6.05 5.43 43.38
C GLY A 19 5.04 4.47 44.06
N CYS A 20 4.65 3.41 43.31
CA CYS A 20 4.17 2.06 43.66
C CYS A 20 3.11 1.77 44.77
N VAL A 21 2.03 1.04 44.41
CA VAL A 21 1.76 -0.40 44.74
C VAL A 21 0.54 -0.92 43.91
N TRP A 22 0.39 -2.25 43.76
CA TRP A 22 -0.61 -2.96 42.91
C TRP A 22 -2.03 -2.99 43.53
N ILE A 23 -3.15 -3.42 42.91
CA ILE A 23 -3.52 -4.36 41.80
C ILE A 23 -4.77 -3.77 41.08
N GLY A 24 -5.17 -4.03 39.82
CA GLY A 24 -4.65 -4.86 38.71
C GLY A 24 -5.78 -5.43 37.81
N LEU A 25 -5.43 -6.32 36.87
CA LEU A 25 -6.31 -7.11 35.95
C LEU A 25 -7.38 -6.39 35.08
N LEU A 26 -6.99 -5.95 33.88
CA LEU A 26 -7.43 -6.57 32.61
C LEU A 26 -6.63 -5.98 31.44
N GLY A 27 -6.14 -6.83 30.54
CA GLY A 27 -5.23 -6.42 29.47
C GLY A 27 -5.93 -6.16 28.14
N MET A 28 -5.60 -5.03 27.51
CA MET A 28 -5.57 -4.93 26.05
C MET A 28 -4.18 -4.43 25.65
N SER A 29 -3.55 -5.12 24.70
CA SER A 29 -2.18 -4.84 24.28
C SER A 29 -2.09 -3.53 23.49
N GLY A 30 -1.15 -2.67 23.88
CA GLY A 30 -0.70 -1.60 23.00
C GLY A 30 0.00 -2.20 21.79
N VAL A 31 -0.56 -2.03 20.60
CA VAL A 31 0.07 -2.48 19.35
C VAL A 31 1.26 -1.58 19.06
N SER A 32 2.45 -2.16 18.97
CA SER A 32 3.68 -1.44 18.60
C SER A 32 3.67 -1.04 17.12
N LEU A 33 4.69 -0.30 16.68
CA LEU A 33 4.96 -0.04 15.26
C LEU A 33 5.41 -1.35 14.57
N GLY A 34 4.45 -2.24 14.33
CA GLY A 34 4.65 -3.53 13.71
C GLY A 34 4.63 -3.45 12.19
N GLN A 35 5.32 -4.39 11.56
CA GLN A 35 5.24 -4.63 10.13
C GLN A 35 4.02 -5.49 9.83
N THR A 36 3.30 -5.23 8.73
CA THR A 36 2.05 -5.93 8.44
C THR A 36 2.23 -7.05 7.43
N PHE A 37 2.09 -8.26 7.94
CA PHE A 37 1.74 -9.53 7.30
C PHE A 37 0.45 -9.42 6.46
N GLU A 38 0.33 -10.17 5.37
CA GLU A 38 -0.94 -10.35 4.61
C GLU A 38 -0.93 -11.67 3.79
N VAL A 39 -2.12 -12.25 3.54
CA VAL A 39 -2.38 -13.55 2.86
C VAL A 39 -3.11 -13.33 1.53
N VAL A 40 -2.85 -14.15 0.48
CA VAL A 40 -2.95 -13.58 -0.88
C VAL A 40 -3.45 -14.44 -2.08
N ARG A 41 -2.81 -15.54 -2.53
CA ARG A 41 -3.13 -16.16 -3.85
C ARG A 41 -2.88 -17.68 -3.94
N SER A 42 -3.92 -18.42 -3.61
CA SER A 42 -4.13 -19.85 -3.87
C SER A 42 -3.59 -20.37 -5.19
N PHE A 43 -2.61 -21.28 -5.10
CA PHE A 43 -2.27 -22.20 -6.18
C PHE A 43 -3.31 -23.31 -6.16
N VAL A 44 -3.38 -24.11 -7.21
CA VAL A 44 -4.47 -25.09 -7.35
C VAL A 44 -3.99 -26.30 -8.12
N ARG A 45 -4.34 -27.45 -7.56
CA ARG A 45 -3.67 -28.74 -7.73
C ARG A 45 -3.71 -29.30 -9.17
N ALA A 46 -4.67 -28.86 -9.99
CA ALA A 46 -4.84 -29.15 -11.42
C ALA A 46 -5.53 -27.97 -12.15
N PRO A 47 -5.38 -27.78 -13.49
CA PRO A 47 -4.34 -28.33 -14.37
C PRO A 47 -3.05 -27.54 -14.16
N LYS A 48 -2.74 -27.38 -12.88
CA LYS A 48 -1.69 -26.57 -12.36
C LYS A 48 -0.87 -27.43 -11.37
N GLY A 49 -1.00 -27.31 -10.05
CA GLY A 49 -0.08 -27.92 -9.08
C GLY A 49 -0.07 -27.16 -7.75
N GLY A 50 0.94 -27.43 -6.92
CA GLY A 50 1.05 -26.97 -5.54
C GLY A 50 2.16 -27.75 -4.85
N SER A 51 2.55 -27.43 -3.62
CA SER A 51 4.00 -27.31 -3.44
C SER A 51 4.61 -26.23 -4.24
N PRO A 52 5.68 -25.64 -3.72
CA PRO A 52 7.38 -24.88 -4.56
C PRO A 52 8.68 -25.74 -5.13
N GLN A 53 9.95 -26.10 -4.66
CA GLN A 53 10.74 -26.57 -3.40
C GLN A 53 11.86 -25.73 -2.76
N ALA A 54 12.29 -24.59 -3.27
CA ALA A 54 13.16 -23.62 -2.59
C ALA A 54 13.04 -22.13 -2.89
N SER A 55 13.38 -21.68 -4.10
CA SER A 55 13.63 -20.26 -4.31
C SER A 55 13.37 -19.69 -5.70
N LEU A 56 13.41 -18.34 -5.83
CA LEU A 56 13.28 -17.55 -7.06
C LEU A 56 14.21 -16.35 -7.10
N ILE A 57 14.03 -15.62 -8.21
CA ILE A 57 14.61 -14.37 -8.60
C ILE A 57 13.70 -13.49 -9.44
N GLN A 58 14.02 -12.20 -9.28
CA GLN A 58 13.84 -11.01 -10.10
C GLN A 58 14.26 -10.92 -11.54
N ALA A 59 13.34 -11.04 -12.49
CA ALA A 59 13.66 -10.73 -13.87
C ALA A 59 13.89 -9.23 -14.06
N ARG A 60 14.63 -8.85 -15.10
CA ARG A 60 14.67 -7.45 -15.54
C ARG A 60 13.31 -7.02 -16.10
N ASP A 61 12.42 -7.97 -16.39
CA ASP A 61 11.01 -7.74 -16.73
C ASP A 61 10.10 -7.48 -15.51
N GLY A 62 10.54 -7.81 -14.30
CA GLY A 62 9.73 -7.71 -13.09
C GLY A 62 8.72 -8.80 -12.80
N SER A 63 9.06 -10.02 -13.18
CA SER A 63 8.35 -11.24 -12.88
C SER A 63 9.31 -12.28 -12.26
N PHE A 64 8.76 -13.25 -11.54
CA PHE A 64 9.40 -14.04 -10.47
C PHE A 64 9.78 -15.54 -10.62
N TYR A 65 10.98 -15.91 -11.06
CA TYR A 65 11.17 -17.22 -11.72
C TYR A 65 11.80 -18.30 -10.86
N GLY A 66 11.43 -19.58 -11.08
CA GLY A 66 11.93 -20.76 -10.35
C GLY A 66 11.55 -22.09 -10.99
N THR A 67 11.09 -23.05 -10.17
CA THR A 67 11.36 -24.51 -10.25
C THR A 67 10.19 -25.36 -9.62
N MET A 68 9.74 -26.62 -10.01
CA MET A 68 8.62 -27.43 -9.31
C MET A 68 8.51 -29.01 -9.26
N ALA A 69 7.52 -29.56 -8.54
CA ALA A 69 7.79 -30.43 -7.42
C ALA A 69 6.95 -31.66 -6.97
N ASP A 70 5.87 -32.01 -7.61
CA ASP A 70 5.79 -33.18 -8.49
C ASP A 70 5.42 -32.68 -9.93
N GLY A 71 4.48 -33.24 -10.76
CA GLY A 71 3.85 -32.47 -11.88
C GLY A 71 3.78 -32.98 -13.36
N GLY A 72 3.48 -32.20 -14.43
CA GLY A 72 3.60 -32.34 -15.94
C GLY A 72 2.70 -33.19 -16.91
N THR A 73 3.20 -33.82 -18.03
CA THR A 73 2.47 -34.51 -19.17
C THR A 73 2.41 -36.09 -19.43
N LYS A 74 3.36 -37.00 -19.07
CA LYS A 74 3.26 -38.51 -18.83
C LYS A 74 3.14 -39.12 -17.37
N GLY A 75 4.06 -38.93 -16.39
CA GLY A 75 3.97 -39.19 -14.91
C GLY A 75 4.81 -38.33 -13.85
N TYR A 76 5.13 -37.02 -14.02
CA TYR A 76 6.36 -36.31 -13.55
C TYR A 76 6.49 -34.70 -13.22
N GLY A 77 6.49 -33.58 -14.04
CA GLY A 77 6.68 -32.05 -13.84
C GLY A 77 6.80 -31.00 -15.08
N THR A 78 7.12 -29.65 -14.92
CA THR A 78 7.20 -28.45 -15.88
C THR A 78 8.17 -27.19 -15.57
N VAL A 79 7.75 -25.85 -15.62
CA VAL A 79 8.33 -24.45 -15.23
C VAL A 79 7.50 -23.22 -15.83
N PHE A 80 7.63 -21.84 -15.63
CA PHE A 80 6.50 -20.83 -15.31
C PHE A 80 6.23 -19.34 -15.85
N LYS A 81 5.14 -18.54 -15.51
CA LYS A 81 5.11 -16.99 -15.39
C LYS A 81 4.04 -16.13 -14.58
N VAL A 82 4.40 -14.97 -13.97
CA VAL A 82 3.63 -14.12 -12.96
C VAL A 82 4.04 -12.67 -12.59
N ASN A 83 3.06 -11.88 -12.11
CA ASN A 83 3.07 -10.44 -11.80
C ASN A 83 2.64 -10.04 -10.35
N ALA A 84 2.46 -8.74 -10.05
CA ALA A 84 2.27 -8.20 -8.68
C ALA A 84 0.83 -8.29 -8.13
N ALA A 85 0.01 -9.17 -8.72
CA ALA A 85 -1.44 -9.09 -8.62
C ALA A 85 -2.18 -10.44 -8.77
N GLY A 86 -1.46 -11.56 -8.75
CA GLY A 86 -2.05 -12.90 -8.71
C GLY A 86 -2.05 -13.74 -10.01
N THR A 87 -1.34 -13.39 -11.10
CA THR A 87 -1.66 -13.90 -12.47
C THR A 87 -0.70 -14.95 -13.09
N LEU A 88 -1.18 -16.19 -13.30
CA LEU A 88 -0.46 -17.48 -13.20
C LEU A 88 -0.40 -18.34 -14.52
N THR A 89 0.78 -18.57 -15.17
CA THR A 89 1.02 -18.98 -16.60
C THR A 89 1.96 -20.19 -16.89
N THR A 90 1.56 -21.21 -17.70
CA THR A 90 2.29 -22.50 -18.00
C THR A 90 2.63 -22.74 -19.51
N LEU A 91 3.52 -23.67 -19.93
CA LEU A 91 4.96 -23.46 -20.21
C LEU A 91 5.66 -24.69 -20.92
N HIS A 92 6.14 -25.79 -20.27
CA HIS A 92 6.67 -27.05 -20.92
C HIS A 92 6.84 -28.23 -19.91
N SER A 93 6.96 -29.53 -20.32
CA SER A 93 7.24 -30.72 -19.47
C SER A 93 8.31 -31.73 -19.96
N PHE A 94 9.18 -32.23 -19.07
CA PHE A 94 9.97 -33.46 -19.28
C PHE A 94 9.02 -34.72 -19.31
N THR A 95 9.36 -36.00 -19.56
CA THR A 95 8.55 -37.30 -19.62
C THR A 95 9.29 -38.76 -19.70
N GLY A 96 10.30 -39.13 -18.88
CA GLY A 96 11.51 -40.09 -18.96
C GLY A 96 13.07 -39.60 -18.78
N SER A 97 14.11 -39.71 -19.67
CA SER A 97 15.57 -39.41 -19.65
C SER A 97 15.99 -37.94 -19.77
N ASP A 98 15.30 -37.12 -20.57
CA ASP A 98 15.17 -35.64 -20.41
C ASP A 98 14.85 -35.19 -18.95
N GLY A 99 14.59 -36.16 -18.07
CA GLY A 99 14.25 -36.15 -16.67
C GLY A 99 13.47 -35.01 -16.05
N SER A 100 13.96 -34.49 -14.94
CA SER A 100 13.60 -35.24 -13.76
C SER A 100 13.25 -34.38 -12.55
N ASN A 101 12.59 -34.85 -11.50
CA ASN A 101 12.07 -34.18 -10.31
C ASN A 101 12.75 -32.88 -9.75
N PRO A 102 12.70 -31.69 -10.36
CA PRO A 102 13.16 -30.45 -9.75
C PRO A 102 14.50 -30.29 -8.93
N GLN A 103 14.67 -30.91 -7.76
CA GLN A 103 15.48 -30.59 -6.55
C GLN A 103 16.32 -29.29 -6.37
N ALA A 104 16.48 -28.32 -7.29
CA ALA A 104 17.26 -27.08 -7.15
C ALA A 104 16.56 -25.74 -7.46
N GLY A 105 17.36 -24.67 -7.58
CA GLY A 105 16.99 -23.36 -8.08
C GLY A 105 17.60 -23.02 -9.42
N LEU A 106 17.26 -21.85 -9.94
CA LEU A 106 17.83 -21.26 -11.13
C LEU A 106 19.07 -20.40 -10.82
N ILE A 107 19.64 -19.69 -11.78
CA ILE A 107 20.22 -18.38 -11.55
C ILE A 107 19.78 -17.38 -12.59
N GLN A 108 20.63 -16.45 -13.05
CA GLN A 108 20.77 -16.00 -14.41
C GLN A 108 22.26 -15.75 -14.75
N ALA A 109 22.72 -15.81 -16.02
CA ALA A 109 23.99 -15.19 -16.46
C ALA A 109 23.96 -14.56 -17.89
N SER A 110 25.06 -14.64 -18.62
CA SER A 110 25.65 -13.47 -19.29
C SER A 110 25.24 -13.23 -20.76
N ASP A 111 24.47 -14.12 -21.36
CA ASP A 111 24.46 -14.41 -22.80
C ASP A 111 23.08 -14.65 -23.44
N GLY A 112 21.99 -14.47 -22.68
CA GLY A 112 21.06 -15.58 -22.55
C GLY A 112 21.55 -16.47 -21.40
N SER A 113 21.13 -17.74 -21.23
CA SER A 113 19.73 -18.20 -21.15
C SER A 113 19.63 -19.54 -20.35
N PHE A 114 18.97 -19.57 -19.17
CA PHE A 114 18.70 -20.60 -18.10
C PHE A 114 19.67 -21.80 -17.83
N TYR A 115 20.28 -21.96 -16.65
CA TYR A 115 21.26 -23.04 -16.39
C TYR A 115 20.96 -23.84 -15.11
N GLY A 116 21.79 -24.75 -14.52
CA GLY A 116 21.23 -25.74 -13.55
C GLY A 116 21.76 -27.18 -13.38
N THR A 117 20.93 -28.25 -13.11
CA THR A 117 21.22 -29.48 -12.29
C THR A 117 20.10 -30.67 -12.32
N THR A 118 20.21 -32.06 -12.11
CA THR A 118 19.06 -33.16 -12.22
C THR A 118 18.70 -34.74 -11.67
N TYR A 119 18.66 -35.29 -10.41
CA TYR A 119 18.37 -36.67 -9.90
C TYR A 119 18.85 -37.85 -10.73
N SER A 120 18.00 -38.82 -11.07
CA SER A 120 18.42 -40.19 -11.38
C SER A 120 17.79 -40.78 -12.66
N GLY A 121 18.53 -41.62 -13.39
CA GLY A 121 18.22 -42.31 -14.65
C GLY A 121 19.21 -42.04 -15.83
N GLY A 122 18.73 -42.01 -17.07
CA GLY A 122 19.57 -41.67 -18.24
C GLY A 122 20.66 -42.72 -18.51
N ALA A 123 21.69 -42.47 -19.36
CA ALA A 123 22.42 -43.55 -20.06
C ALA A 123 23.03 -44.69 -19.22
N SER A 124 23.11 -44.57 -17.91
CA SER A 124 23.20 -45.74 -16.99
C SER A 124 22.55 -45.53 -15.58
N GLY A 125 21.70 -44.50 -15.32
CA GLY A 125 21.08 -44.25 -14.00
C GLY A 125 21.40 -42.95 -13.21
N GLN A 126 22.34 -42.09 -13.64
CA GLN A 126 22.90 -40.99 -12.84
C GLN A 126 23.61 -39.85 -13.70
N GLY A 127 22.96 -39.34 -14.79
CA GLY A 127 22.83 -37.98 -15.48
C GLY A 127 23.90 -37.02 -16.15
N THR A 128 23.56 -35.88 -16.83
CA THR A 128 24.40 -34.80 -17.54
C THR A 128 24.46 -33.23 -17.11
N VAL A 129 23.99 -32.21 -17.90
CA VAL A 129 24.08 -30.73 -17.79
C VAL A 129 22.95 -30.02 -18.61
N PHE A 130 23.03 -28.80 -19.18
CA PHE A 130 22.04 -28.15 -20.11
C PHE A 130 22.46 -26.86 -20.80
N LYS A 131 21.68 -25.81 -20.52
CA LYS A 131 21.54 -24.39 -20.90
C LYS A 131 20.02 -24.21 -21.14
N ILE A 132 19.41 -23.02 -21.27
CA ILE A 132 18.11 -22.81 -21.91
C ILE A 132 17.60 -21.39 -22.35
N ASP A 133 17.23 -21.24 -23.63
CA ASP A 133 16.47 -20.16 -24.36
C ASP A 133 15.04 -19.92 -23.82
N ALA A 134 14.24 -18.93 -24.24
CA ALA A 134 12.98 -18.53 -23.60
C ALA A 134 11.66 -18.80 -24.27
N ALA A 135 11.71 -19.28 -25.50
CA ALA A 135 10.54 -19.79 -26.18
C ALA A 135 10.31 -21.28 -25.86
N GLY A 136 11.01 -22.21 -26.54
CA GLY A 136 10.65 -23.65 -26.57
C GLY A 136 11.73 -24.76 -26.75
N THR A 137 12.99 -24.42 -27.04
CA THR A 137 14.18 -25.20 -27.50
C THR A 137 14.98 -26.10 -26.52
N LEU A 138 15.46 -27.33 -26.89
CA LEU A 138 16.41 -28.17 -26.07
C LEU A 138 17.83 -28.49 -26.65
N THR A 139 18.92 -28.61 -25.84
CA THR A 139 20.28 -29.05 -26.30
C THR A 139 21.14 -29.85 -25.28
N THR A 140 21.41 -31.18 -25.48
CA THR A 140 22.27 -32.12 -24.65
C THR A 140 23.73 -32.31 -25.14
N LEU A 141 24.67 -32.80 -24.32
CA LEU A 141 26.14 -32.64 -24.52
C LEU A 141 26.98 -33.81 -23.91
N HIS A 142 27.39 -33.76 -22.63
CA HIS A 142 28.19 -34.78 -21.92
C HIS A 142 27.54 -35.17 -20.58
N THR A 143 27.74 -36.42 -20.12
CA THR A 143 26.66 -37.25 -19.57
C THR A 143 26.95 -38.35 -18.48
N PHE A 144 27.09 -38.31 -17.11
CA PHE A 144 27.91 -39.05 -16.03
C PHE A 144 27.80 -40.55 -15.60
N SER A 145 28.91 -41.29 -15.40
CA SER A 145 28.96 -42.67 -14.88
C SER A 145 28.84 -42.96 -13.33
N GLY A 146 29.90 -43.38 -12.62
CA GLY A 146 30.05 -43.78 -11.18
C GLY A 146 30.86 -42.87 -10.16
N SER A 147 32.22 -42.83 -10.02
CA SER A 147 33.15 -41.67 -9.71
C SER A 147 34.49 -41.51 -10.58
N ASP A 148 34.84 -40.55 -11.46
CA ASP A 148 34.29 -39.25 -11.84
C ASP A 148 33.31 -38.80 -10.80
N GLY A 149 32.02 -38.63 -11.10
CA GLY A 149 30.99 -38.77 -10.10
C GLY A 149 29.62 -38.06 -10.02
N SER A 150 28.98 -38.46 -8.96
CA SER A 150 27.59 -38.46 -8.56
C SER A 150 26.80 -37.18 -8.41
N ASN A 151 25.78 -36.97 -9.31
CA ASN A 151 24.43 -36.21 -9.43
C ASN A 151 24.46 -34.72 -9.98
N PRO A 152 23.83 -33.50 -9.66
CA PRO A 152 23.74 -32.46 -8.53
C PRO A 152 22.96 -32.53 -7.24
N SER A 153 23.46 -32.14 -6.07
CA SER A 153 22.62 -31.57 -5.02
C SER A 153 22.99 -30.13 -4.68
N ALA A 154 24.17 -29.65 -5.05
CA ALA A 154 24.39 -28.20 -5.06
C ALA A 154 23.60 -27.42 -6.12
N GLY A 155 23.90 -26.12 -6.15
CA GLY A 155 23.64 -25.19 -7.24
C GLY A 155 24.96 -24.69 -7.81
N LEU A 156 25.07 -23.48 -8.37
CA LEU A 156 26.20 -23.05 -9.26
C LEU A 156 26.96 -21.78 -8.82
N ILE A 157 28.25 -21.55 -9.14
CA ILE A 157 28.99 -20.25 -9.04
C ILE A 157 29.83 -19.96 -10.31
N GLN A 158 29.68 -18.76 -10.87
CA GLN A 158 30.33 -18.06 -12.00
C GLN A 158 30.94 -16.78 -11.44
N ALA A 159 32.19 -16.52 -11.77
CA ALA A 159 32.84 -15.36 -11.19
C ALA A 159 33.87 -14.76 -12.14
N SER A 160 34.89 -14.13 -11.57
CA SER A 160 35.83 -13.28 -12.29
C SER A 160 36.58 -14.03 -13.39
N ASP A 161 36.89 -15.31 -13.19
CA ASP A 161 37.79 -16.08 -14.05
C ASP A 161 37.11 -16.97 -15.10
N GLY A 162 35.79 -16.85 -15.23
CA GLY A 162 34.96 -17.88 -15.82
C GLY A 162 34.48 -18.82 -14.72
N ARG A 163 35.13 -20.01 -14.60
CA ARG A 163 34.64 -21.44 -14.67
C ARG A 163 33.45 -21.85 -13.77
N PHE A 164 32.78 -23.01 -13.92
CA PHE A 164 31.58 -23.45 -13.12
C PHE A 164 31.97 -24.23 -11.90
N TYR A 165 31.15 -24.18 -10.86
CA TYR A 165 31.44 -24.51 -9.49
C TYR A 165 30.13 -24.81 -8.70
N GLY A 166 30.13 -25.65 -7.64
CA GLY A 166 29.07 -26.54 -7.09
C GLY A 166 29.54 -27.43 -5.93
N THR A 167 28.79 -28.48 -5.56
CA THR A 167 29.12 -29.46 -4.48
C THR A 167 28.41 -30.83 -4.70
N THR A 168 28.87 -32.01 -4.16
CA THR A 168 28.43 -33.32 -4.76
C THR A 168 28.20 -34.74 -4.05
N TYR A 169 27.89 -35.86 -4.75
CA TYR A 169 27.61 -37.31 -4.36
C TYR A 169 28.49 -38.05 -3.40
N SER A 170 28.27 -39.37 -3.25
CA SER A 170 29.10 -40.23 -2.42
C SER A 170 30.55 -40.26 -2.93
N GLY A 171 31.34 -41.22 -2.48
CA GLY A 171 32.78 -41.36 -2.65
C GLY A 171 33.40 -41.14 -4.00
N GLY A 172 33.93 -42.26 -4.46
CA GLY A 172 35.15 -42.56 -5.16
C GLY A 172 36.07 -43.12 -4.10
N ALA A 173 37.31 -42.65 -3.97
CA ALA A 173 38.41 -43.29 -3.24
C ALA A 173 38.22 -43.78 -1.76
N SER A 174 37.06 -43.66 -1.11
CA SER A 174 36.60 -44.46 0.06
C SER A 174 35.05 -44.45 0.29
N GLY A 175 34.21 -44.41 -0.75
CA GLY A 175 32.73 -44.50 -0.63
C GLY A 175 31.98 -43.29 -0.05
N GLN A 176 32.64 -42.14 0.07
CA GLN A 176 32.09 -40.91 0.63
C GLN A 176 31.96 -39.58 -0.22
N GLY A 177 32.91 -38.79 -0.87
CA GLY A 177 32.80 -37.74 -2.01
C GLY A 177 33.75 -36.45 -2.19
N THR A 178 33.43 -35.11 -2.24
CA THR A 178 34.37 -33.90 -2.39
C THR A 178 33.70 -32.51 -2.79
N VAL A 179 34.11 -31.85 -3.92
CA VAL A 179 34.13 -30.47 -4.49
C VAL A 179 34.37 -30.50 -6.02
N PHE A 180 34.00 -29.62 -6.99
CA PHE A 180 34.72 -29.52 -8.33
C PHE A 180 34.72 -28.10 -8.93
N LYS A 181 35.24 -27.94 -10.17
CA LYS A 181 34.95 -26.79 -11.05
C LYS A 181 35.00 -27.08 -12.54
N ILE A 182 34.78 -26.15 -13.50
CA ILE A 182 34.74 -26.53 -14.95
C ILE A 182 34.61 -25.47 -16.11
N ASP A 183 35.00 -25.89 -17.34
CA ASP A 183 35.09 -25.23 -18.68
C ASP A 183 33.84 -25.24 -19.65
N ALA A 184 33.70 -24.30 -20.62
CA ALA A 184 32.50 -24.08 -21.48
C ALA A 184 32.00 -25.27 -22.30
N ALA A 185 32.81 -26.28 -22.60
CA ALA A 185 32.48 -27.22 -23.66
C ALA A 185 32.97 -28.70 -23.56
N GLY A 186 33.97 -29.10 -22.75
CA GLY A 186 34.40 -30.52 -22.70
C GLY A 186 35.15 -31.15 -21.48
N ALA A 187 36.22 -30.57 -20.93
CA ALA A 187 37.32 -31.28 -20.20
C ALA A 187 37.36 -31.24 -18.65
N LEU A 188 38.02 -32.22 -17.94
CA LEU A 188 38.09 -32.44 -16.43
C LEU A 188 39.38 -32.15 -15.56
N THR A 189 39.31 -31.73 -14.26
CA THR A 189 40.46 -31.72 -13.28
C THR A 189 40.21 -31.75 -11.74
N THR A 190 40.83 -32.76 -11.10
CA THR A 190 40.94 -33.11 -9.65
C THR A 190 42.24 -32.63 -8.94
N LEU A 191 42.56 -33.13 -7.71
CA LEU A 191 43.78 -33.02 -6.84
C LEU A 191 43.61 -33.65 -5.40
N HIS A 192 42.96 -32.98 -4.41
CA HIS A 192 42.81 -33.37 -2.98
C HIS A 192 41.36 -33.28 -2.43
N SER A 193 41.07 -33.97 -1.32
CA SER A 193 39.73 -34.36 -0.90
C SER A 193 39.67 -34.80 0.60
N PHE A 194 38.49 -35.05 1.21
CA PHE A 194 38.19 -35.35 2.64
C PHE A 194 37.76 -36.83 3.18
N THR A 195 38.49 -37.61 4.04
CA THR A 195 38.36 -39.12 4.39
C THR A 195 37.22 -39.97 5.20
N GLY A 196 36.68 -40.10 6.47
CA GLY A 196 36.50 -39.57 7.91
C GLY A 196 35.81 -38.19 8.45
N SER A 197 36.45 -37.30 9.25
CA SER A 197 36.15 -35.96 9.85
C SER A 197 37.26 -34.84 9.86
N ASP A 198 37.97 -34.47 8.81
CA ASP A 198 37.48 -33.54 7.79
C ASP A 198 36.06 -33.75 7.41
N GLY A 199 35.73 -34.23 6.22
CA GLY A 199 34.33 -34.28 5.93
C GLY A 199 33.87 -34.88 4.66
N PHE A 200 32.60 -34.73 4.40
CA PHE A 200 31.66 -35.82 4.42
C PHE A 200 30.34 -35.13 4.00
N ARG A 201 29.57 -35.29 2.81
CA ARG A 201 28.15 -34.94 2.13
C ARG A 201 27.51 -33.59 1.55
N PRO A 202 27.78 -32.87 0.43
CA PRO A 202 27.40 -31.44 0.38
C PRO A 202 26.01 -30.87 0.45
N ILE A 203 25.37 -30.95 1.62
CA ILE A 203 24.01 -30.56 1.97
C ILE A 203 23.78 -29.13 1.40
N ALA A 204 24.89 -28.36 1.32
CA ALA A 204 25.07 -26.95 1.02
C ALA A 204 26.02 -26.63 -0.16
N GLY A 205 26.36 -25.34 -0.39
CA GLY A 205 27.39 -24.90 -1.36
C GLY A 205 27.19 -23.49 -1.89
N LEU A 206 28.06 -22.80 -2.66
CA LEU A 206 29.51 -22.56 -2.62
C LEU A 206 29.61 -20.98 -2.52
N ILE A 207 30.64 -20.29 -1.97
CA ILE A 207 30.69 -18.83 -2.10
C ILE A 207 31.99 -18.03 -1.93
N GLN A 208 32.20 -17.00 -2.77
CA GLN A 208 33.40 -16.17 -2.88
C GLN A 208 33.37 -14.77 -2.32
N ALA A 209 34.55 -14.34 -1.79
CA ALA A 209 34.78 -13.17 -0.98
C ALA A 209 35.78 -12.18 -1.56
N ARG A 210 35.98 -11.10 -0.79
CA ARG A 210 36.84 -9.94 -1.03
C ARG A 210 38.30 -10.20 -0.72
N ASP A 211 38.57 -10.95 0.34
CA ASP A 211 39.91 -11.44 0.71
C ASP A 211 40.54 -12.33 -0.38
N GLY A 212 39.71 -12.87 -1.26
CA GLY A 212 40.10 -13.69 -2.38
C GLY A 212 40.33 -15.14 -2.02
N ASN A 213 39.77 -15.57 -0.88
CA ASN A 213 39.55 -16.93 -0.44
C ASN A 213 38.00 -17.12 -0.22
N PHE A 214 37.52 -18.37 -0.11
CA PHE A 214 36.35 -18.93 -0.95
C PHE A 214 35.65 -19.85 0.23
N TYR A 215 34.40 -19.69 0.75
CA TYR A 215 33.82 -20.51 1.87
C TYR A 215 32.24 -20.82 1.91
N GLY A 216 31.70 -21.70 2.82
CA GLY A 216 30.37 -22.43 2.98
C GLY A 216 29.91 -23.16 4.32
N THR A 217 29.30 -24.37 4.45
CA THR A 217 28.77 -24.93 5.77
C THR A 217 28.52 -26.46 5.88
N THR A 218 28.87 -27.16 6.98
CA THR A 218 29.06 -28.67 6.98
C THR A 218 28.91 -29.69 8.21
N PRO A 219 29.05 -31.02 8.05
CA PRO A 219 28.54 -32.06 8.97
C PRO A 219 29.32 -32.94 9.91
N GLY A 220 28.57 -33.94 10.42
CA GLY A 220 28.84 -35.27 10.92
C GLY A 220 29.54 -35.30 12.26
N GLY A 221 30.20 -36.40 12.55
CA GLY A 221 31.13 -36.65 13.62
C GLY A 221 32.34 -35.72 13.68
N GLY A 222 33.54 -36.26 13.50
CA GLY A 222 34.64 -35.85 14.38
C GLY A 222 34.14 -36.07 15.80
N VAL A 223 34.18 -35.09 16.71
CA VAL A 223 33.60 -35.30 18.06
C VAL A 223 32.06 -35.15 18.13
N SER A 224 31.34 -35.76 17.17
CA SER A 224 29.88 -35.97 17.01
C SER A 224 29.04 -35.12 16.03
N GLY A 225 29.40 -33.89 15.64
CA GLY A 225 30.58 -33.11 15.96
C GLY A 225 30.96 -31.99 15.00
N GLY A 226 30.49 -31.95 13.75
CA GLY A 226 30.94 -31.19 12.57
C GLY A 226 31.45 -29.77 12.64
N THR A 227 31.32 -28.97 11.53
CA THR A 227 33.00 -27.43 9.71
C THR A 227 32.72 -25.98 9.11
N VAL A 228 33.61 -25.04 9.47
CA VAL A 228 33.80 -23.71 8.87
C VAL A 228 35.22 -23.61 8.31
N PHE A 229 35.55 -23.18 7.10
CA PHE A 229 36.69 -23.71 6.30
C PHE A 229 37.35 -22.71 5.30
N LYS A 230 38.69 -22.50 5.19
CA LYS A 230 39.22 -21.38 4.33
C LYS A 230 40.50 -21.55 3.46
N ILE A 231 40.48 -21.09 2.18
CA ILE A 231 41.16 -21.77 1.04
C ILE A 231 41.69 -20.99 -0.17
N ASP A 232 42.78 -21.52 -0.74
CA ASP A 232 43.52 -21.03 -1.92
C ASP A 232 43.07 -21.61 -3.29
N ALA A 233 43.68 -21.17 -4.39
CA ALA A 233 43.30 -21.57 -5.75
C ALA A 233 43.65 -23.00 -6.19
N ALA A 234 44.47 -23.73 -5.42
CA ALA A 234 45.43 -24.63 -6.03
C ALA A 234 45.57 -26.00 -5.36
N GLY A 235 45.31 -26.12 -4.05
CA GLY A 235 45.15 -27.44 -3.44
C GLY A 235 44.90 -27.51 -1.94
N ILE A 236 44.76 -26.37 -1.25
CA ILE A 236 45.11 -26.31 0.18
C ILE A 236 43.91 -26.46 1.11
N LEU A 237 43.98 -27.56 1.90
CA LEU A 237 43.17 -27.87 3.08
C LEU A 237 43.55 -27.02 4.30
N THR A 238 42.62 -26.30 4.93
CA THR A 238 42.83 -25.65 6.21
C THR A 238 41.56 -25.49 7.06
N THR A 239 41.79 -25.71 8.35
CA THR A 239 40.86 -26.23 9.33
C THR A 239 40.64 -25.23 10.45
N LEU A 240 39.39 -25.01 10.89
CA LEU A 240 39.09 -23.89 11.75
C LEU A 240 38.71 -24.27 13.21
N HIS A 241 37.80 -25.22 13.53
CA HIS A 241 37.40 -25.57 14.92
C HIS A 241 36.85 -27.04 15.05
N SER A 242 35.87 -27.30 15.90
CA SER A 242 35.09 -28.56 16.22
C SER A 242 33.64 -28.16 16.80
N PHE A 243 32.27 -28.65 16.63
CA PHE A 243 30.87 -28.73 17.47
C PHE A 243 30.13 -30.17 17.76
N SER A 244 30.07 -30.80 19.00
CA SER A 244 29.57 -32.16 19.57
C SER A 244 28.12 -32.58 20.13
N GLY A 245 27.49 -31.96 21.17
CA GLY A 245 26.01 -31.81 21.48
C GLY A 245 25.21 -30.39 21.45
N SER A 246 25.50 -29.23 22.10
CA SER A 246 24.69 -28.02 22.45
C SER A 246 25.37 -26.63 22.46
N ASP A 247 26.67 -26.44 22.22
CA ASP A 247 27.13 -25.08 21.90
C ASP A 247 27.04 -24.87 20.41
N GLY A 248 27.29 -25.97 19.64
CA GLY A 248 26.19 -26.64 18.96
C GLY A 248 26.21 -27.45 17.65
N ARG A 249 25.24 -28.34 17.55
CA ARG A 249 24.94 -29.25 16.45
C ARG A 249 25.01 -28.82 14.94
N TYR A 250 25.25 -29.79 14.04
CA TYR A 250 24.51 -30.08 12.78
C TYR A 250 24.58 -29.18 11.43
N PRO A 251 25.32 -28.09 11.10
CA PRO A 251 25.38 -27.13 9.95
C PRO A 251 24.38 -26.90 8.80
N GLY A 252 23.11 -27.27 8.88
CA GLY A 252 21.97 -26.51 8.36
C GLY A 252 21.88 -26.11 6.91
N ALA A 253 22.70 -25.17 6.41
CA ALA A 253 22.36 -24.50 5.18
C ALA A 253 23.45 -23.67 4.40
N GLY A 254 23.51 -22.31 4.31
CA GLY A 254 24.76 -21.60 3.96
C GLY A 254 24.92 -20.07 4.12
N LEU A 255 26.12 -19.54 3.75
CA LEU A 255 26.82 -18.35 4.29
C LEU A 255 26.95 -16.97 3.53
N VAL A 256 26.43 -15.79 3.95
CA VAL A 256 26.51 -14.48 3.17
C VAL A 256 27.72 -13.55 3.38
N GLN A 257 27.91 -12.32 2.83
CA GLN A 257 28.80 -11.27 3.41
C GLN A 257 28.05 -9.97 3.62
N ALA A 258 28.67 -9.00 4.30
CA ALA A 258 28.02 -7.77 4.67
C ALA A 258 28.91 -6.54 4.79
N ASN A 259 28.23 -5.41 4.95
CA ASN A 259 28.71 -4.04 5.13
C ASN A 259 29.36 -3.79 6.50
N ASP A 260 29.46 -4.82 7.35
CA ASP A 260 30.19 -4.78 8.62
C ASP A 260 31.41 -5.72 8.60
N GLY A 261 32.12 -5.84 9.73
CA GLY A 261 33.37 -6.60 9.85
C GLY A 261 33.26 -8.01 10.44
N ASN A 262 32.08 -8.64 10.46
CA ASN A 262 31.88 -10.01 10.97
C ASN A 262 31.44 -10.97 9.85
N PHE A 263 30.94 -12.19 10.16
CA PHE A 263 30.17 -13.01 9.20
C PHE A 263 29.13 -13.90 9.98
N TYR A 264 27.81 -13.56 9.96
CA TYR A 264 26.59 -13.95 10.72
C TYR A 264 25.86 -15.24 10.21
N GLY A 265 24.55 -15.53 10.39
CA GLY A 265 23.95 -16.80 9.81
C GLY A 265 22.57 -17.32 10.29
N THR A 266 22.26 -18.65 10.31
CA THR A 266 20.94 -19.41 10.36
C THR A 266 21.09 -20.96 10.77
N THR A 267 20.15 -22.00 10.79
CA THR A 267 20.33 -23.24 11.73
C THR A 267 19.45 -24.56 12.08
N GLN A 268 19.18 -25.70 11.37
CA GLN A 268 18.27 -26.81 11.96
C GLN A 268 18.31 -27.22 13.49
N GLU A 269 19.45 -27.33 14.20
CA GLU A 269 19.73 -27.44 15.67
C GLU A 269 21.29 -27.27 15.93
N GLY A 270 22.02 -26.85 17.02
CA GLY A 270 22.24 -27.37 18.44
C GLY A 270 22.71 -26.47 19.66
N GLY A 271 22.08 -26.38 20.85
CA GLY A 271 22.04 -25.17 21.68
C GLY A 271 21.44 -25.32 23.08
N ALA A 272 20.62 -24.40 23.60
CA ALA A 272 20.14 -24.44 25.00
C ALA A 272 18.80 -25.18 25.36
N SER A 273 18.01 -25.83 24.48
CA SER A 273 16.88 -26.76 24.82
C SER A 273 16.14 -27.56 23.70
N GLY A 274 16.10 -27.19 22.41
CA GLY A 274 15.81 -28.12 21.28
C GLY A 274 15.73 -27.55 19.86
N ALA A 275 16.41 -26.43 19.55
CA ALA A 275 15.97 -25.54 18.49
C ALA A 275 16.86 -24.29 17.98
N GLY A 276 17.98 -24.40 17.21
CA GLY A 276 18.52 -23.60 16.02
C GLY A 276 18.99 -22.09 15.90
N THR A 277 20.27 -21.65 16.12
CA THR A 277 20.75 -20.20 16.07
C THR A 277 21.35 -19.49 14.82
N VAL A 278 20.99 -18.24 14.59
CA VAL A 278 21.77 -17.34 13.70
C VAL A 278 23.21 -17.16 14.18
N PHE A 279 24.15 -16.75 13.32
CA PHE A 279 25.56 -16.68 13.67
C PHE A 279 26.14 -15.29 13.88
N LYS A 280 27.44 -15.28 14.21
CA LYS A 280 28.58 -14.85 13.37
C LYS A 280 29.79 -15.78 13.57
N ILE A 281 30.99 -15.37 13.16
CA ILE A 281 32.28 -15.47 13.87
C ILE A 281 33.14 -14.25 13.50
N ASP A 282 34.42 -14.46 13.22
CA ASP A 282 35.48 -13.53 12.90
C ASP A 282 36.58 -14.26 12.08
N ALA A 283 37.37 -13.47 11.36
CA ALA A 283 38.23 -13.79 10.24
C ALA A 283 39.19 -14.94 10.60
N ASP A 284 40.09 -14.57 11.48
CA ASP A 284 41.04 -15.41 12.18
C ASP A 284 40.39 -16.18 13.33
N GLY A 285 39.06 -16.26 13.39
CA GLY A 285 38.42 -17.30 14.17
C GLY A 285 37.81 -16.93 15.52
N THR A 286 37.05 -15.82 15.70
CA THR A 286 36.45 -15.42 17.02
C THR A 286 34.90 -15.32 17.21
N LEU A 287 34.31 -16.08 18.16
CA LEU A 287 32.83 -16.28 18.32
C LEU A 287 32.18 -15.56 19.55
N THR A 288 30.83 -15.41 19.58
CA THR A 288 30.07 -14.39 20.37
C THR A 288 28.51 -14.59 20.55
N THR A 289 28.03 -15.72 21.01
CA THR A 289 26.63 -16.26 21.14
C THR A 289 25.33 -15.37 21.12
N VAL A 290 24.44 -15.52 20.11
CA VAL A 290 23.13 -14.83 19.76
C VAL A 290 21.75 -15.02 20.54
N HIS A 291 20.63 -15.56 19.99
CA HIS A 291 19.31 -15.81 20.71
C HIS A 291 19.25 -17.17 21.39
N SER A 292 18.03 -17.64 21.69
CA SER A 292 17.69 -19.03 21.52
C SER A 292 16.35 -19.31 20.80
N PHE A 293 15.51 -20.37 21.08
CA PHE A 293 14.28 -20.82 20.28
C PHE A 293 13.45 -22.10 20.81
N SER A 294 12.27 -22.77 20.40
CA SER A 294 11.12 -23.55 21.11
C SER A 294 10.08 -24.56 20.38
N GLY A 295 8.73 -24.62 20.71
CA GLY A 295 7.43 -25.25 20.16
C GLY A 295 6.03 -24.54 19.65
N SER A 296 5.86 -23.40 18.87
CA SER A 296 4.85 -22.72 17.92
C SER A 296 5.57 -21.77 16.95
N GLU A 297 6.37 -20.86 17.52
CA GLU A 297 7.09 -19.85 16.81
C GLU A 297 7.89 -20.47 15.68
N GLY A 298 8.57 -21.65 15.75
CA GLY A 298 9.16 -22.51 14.67
C GLY A 298 10.24 -23.59 14.98
N SER A 299 10.73 -24.57 14.14
CA SER A 299 12.00 -25.39 14.35
C SER A 299 12.61 -26.47 13.33
N TYR A 300 13.84 -26.37 12.72
CA TYR A 300 14.67 -27.35 11.86
C TYR A 300 15.17 -27.13 10.29
N PRO A 301 15.41 -25.92 9.67
CA PRO A 301 15.70 -25.43 8.22
C PRO A 301 16.99 -25.54 7.27
N ARG A 302 16.86 -25.09 5.98
CA ARG A 302 17.68 -25.43 4.76
C ARG A 302 17.99 -24.37 3.58
N ALA A 303 18.58 -23.14 3.64
CA ALA A 303 18.84 -22.19 2.46
C ALA A 303 20.17 -21.34 2.32
N GLY A 304 20.31 -20.49 1.28
CA GLY A 304 21.14 -19.26 1.38
C GLY A 304 20.58 -18.02 0.64
N LEU A 305 20.74 -16.82 1.21
CA LEU A 305 20.07 -15.56 0.81
C LEU A 305 20.96 -14.89 -0.39
N ILE A 306 21.37 -13.58 -0.49
CA ILE A 306 22.40 -12.71 -1.23
C ILE A 306 22.16 -11.17 -1.05
N GLN A 307 23.14 -10.40 -0.58
CA GLN A 307 23.05 -8.92 -0.38
C GLN A 307 22.11 -8.06 -1.28
N ALA A 308 21.33 -7.18 -0.63
CA ALA A 308 20.24 -6.33 -1.14
C ALA A 308 20.20 -4.85 -0.62
N SER A 309 19.04 -4.30 -0.18
CA SER A 309 18.77 -2.84 -0.07
C SER A 309 18.18 -2.07 1.18
N ASP A 310 17.61 -2.57 2.31
CA ASP A 310 17.32 -1.76 3.55
C ASP A 310 18.28 -1.94 4.75
N GLY A 311 18.87 -3.12 4.95
CA GLY A 311 20.00 -3.44 5.86
C GLY A 311 20.17 -4.83 6.38
N SER A 312 19.35 -5.14 7.34
CA SER A 312 18.24 -6.02 7.12
C SER A 312 18.47 -7.17 6.09
N PHE A 313 19.08 -8.28 6.46
CA PHE A 313 19.13 -9.54 5.67
C PHE A 313 17.71 -10.13 5.38
N TYR A 314 17.40 -11.35 4.87
CA TYR A 314 16.04 -12.00 4.75
C TYR A 314 15.95 -13.59 4.56
N GLY A 315 15.26 -14.56 5.29
CA GLY A 315 15.26 -16.11 5.03
C GLY A 315 14.15 -17.24 5.41
N THR A 316 14.34 -18.61 5.45
CA THR A 316 13.26 -19.70 5.73
C THR A 316 13.42 -21.11 6.49
N THR A 317 12.57 -22.19 6.24
CA THR A 317 12.27 -23.49 6.97
C THR A 317 11.76 -24.81 6.24
N VAL A 318 10.63 -25.48 6.66
CA VAL A 318 9.71 -26.58 6.14
C VAL A 318 8.64 -27.14 7.12
N GLY A 319 8.59 -26.77 8.38
CA GLY A 319 8.20 -27.75 9.41
C GLY A 319 6.96 -27.35 10.19
N GLY A 320 6.44 -28.27 10.99
CA GLY A 320 5.36 -27.95 11.90
C GLY A 320 3.94 -27.99 11.38
N GLY A 321 3.59 -28.41 10.16
CA GLY A 321 4.30 -28.48 8.87
C GLY A 321 4.21 -27.18 8.04
N PRO A 322 2.98 -26.69 7.76
CA PRO A 322 2.68 -25.68 6.72
C PRO A 322 3.31 -24.24 6.55
N GLY A 323 4.59 -23.91 6.45
CA GLY A 323 5.16 -22.56 6.05
C GLY A 323 5.13 -21.32 6.96
N THR A 324 6.14 -20.40 6.91
CA THR A 324 6.46 -19.00 7.46
C THR A 324 7.36 -18.08 6.57
N VAL A 325 8.17 -17.08 6.97
CA VAL A 325 9.24 -16.39 6.13
C VAL A 325 9.81 -15.19 6.86
N PHE A 326 11.07 -14.76 6.59
CA PHE A 326 11.90 -14.01 7.52
C PHE A 326 12.63 -12.70 7.36
N LYS A 327 12.55 -11.93 8.48
CA LYS A 327 13.41 -10.79 8.75
C LYS A 327 13.93 -10.64 10.23
N ILE A 328 15.29 -10.63 10.41
CA ILE A 328 16.37 -10.27 11.46
C ILE A 328 17.09 -8.75 11.42
N ASP A 329 17.54 -7.92 12.39
CA ASP A 329 18.39 -6.65 12.11
C ASP A 329 19.53 -6.48 13.12
N ALA A 330 20.62 -5.70 12.83
CA ALA A 330 21.88 -5.44 13.57
C ALA A 330 21.77 -5.06 15.07
N ASP A 331 20.61 -5.23 15.70
CA ASP A 331 20.32 -4.99 17.10
C ASP A 331 19.92 -6.23 17.90
N GLY A 332 19.04 -7.09 17.37
CA GLY A 332 18.48 -8.20 18.13
C GLY A 332 16.96 -8.24 18.44
N THR A 333 15.98 -8.08 17.54
CA THR A 333 14.48 -8.12 17.79
C THR A 333 13.47 -8.55 16.64
N LEU A 334 13.25 -9.86 16.33
CA LEU A 334 12.46 -10.58 15.21
C LEU A 334 11.42 -9.89 14.34
N THR A 335 11.12 -10.38 13.14
CA THR A 335 9.80 -10.12 12.51
C THR A 335 9.30 -11.17 11.56
N THR A 336 8.11 -11.71 11.86
CA THR A 336 7.40 -12.59 10.94
C THR A 336 7.02 -11.94 9.64
N VAL A 337 7.30 -12.64 8.54
CA VAL A 337 6.73 -12.30 7.26
C VAL A 337 5.35 -12.93 6.97
N HIS A 338 5.20 -14.25 6.74
CA HIS A 338 3.87 -14.94 6.72
C HIS A 338 3.95 -16.46 6.47
N ARG A 339 2.89 -17.26 6.71
CA ARG A 339 2.83 -18.74 6.78
C ARG A 339 2.31 -19.48 5.50
N PHE A 340 2.04 -20.80 5.47
CA PHE A 340 1.27 -21.48 4.38
C PHE A 340 -0.04 -22.15 4.75
N SER A 341 -1.09 -21.81 4.03
CA SER A 341 -2.41 -22.35 4.28
C SER A 341 -3.09 -22.93 3.05
N GLY A 342 -2.59 -24.09 2.64
CA GLY A 342 -3.34 -25.11 1.92
C GLY A 342 -3.50 -25.08 0.41
N SER A 343 -3.44 -23.98 -0.30
CA SER A 343 -3.60 -23.99 -1.76
C SER A 343 -2.34 -23.51 -2.47
N ASP A 344 -1.78 -22.48 -1.90
CA ASP A 344 -0.65 -21.73 -2.35
C ASP A 344 0.76 -22.26 -2.01
N GLY A 345 0.88 -23.58 -1.80
CA GLY A 345 2.08 -24.45 -1.61
C GLY A 345 2.43 -25.49 -0.46
N SER A 346 3.55 -26.22 -0.56
CA SER A 346 4.09 -27.25 0.37
C SER A 346 5.67 -27.39 0.48
N TYR A 347 6.34 -28.47 0.98
CA TYR A 347 7.62 -28.43 1.80
C TYR A 347 8.96 -27.71 1.34
N PRO A 348 9.40 -26.65 1.99
CA PRO A 348 10.39 -25.72 1.43
C PRO A 348 11.91 -25.67 1.82
N ARG A 349 12.88 -26.01 0.95
CA ARG A 349 14.29 -26.25 1.35
C ARG A 349 15.45 -25.58 0.55
N ALA A 350 15.37 -24.29 0.18
CA ALA A 350 16.52 -23.35 0.13
C ALA A 350 16.21 -21.89 -0.29
N GLY A 351 17.22 -21.13 -0.73
CA GLY A 351 17.27 -19.67 -0.50
C GLY A 351 17.22 -18.68 -1.66
N LEU A 352 16.54 -17.57 -1.36
CA LEU A 352 16.20 -16.53 -2.31
C LEU A 352 17.35 -15.49 -2.33
N ILE A 353 17.18 -14.33 -2.96
CA ILE A 353 18.25 -13.49 -3.55
C ILE A 353 18.09 -11.92 -3.52
N GLN A 354 18.56 -11.09 -4.50
CA GLN A 354 17.91 -9.83 -5.01
C GLN A 354 18.13 -9.60 -6.52
N ALA A 355 17.28 -8.86 -7.28
CA ALA A 355 17.79 -7.97 -8.36
C ALA A 355 16.99 -6.65 -8.63
N SER A 356 16.62 -6.34 -9.89
CA SER A 356 16.48 -4.95 -10.39
C SER A 356 15.14 -4.21 -10.21
N ASP A 357 13.97 -4.76 -10.57
CA ASP A 357 12.69 -4.01 -10.61
C ASP A 357 12.01 -3.84 -9.25
N ARG A 358 12.77 -3.97 -8.17
CA ARG A 358 12.31 -3.80 -6.79
C ARG A 358 11.22 -4.80 -6.41
N SER A 359 11.65 -6.01 -6.07
CA SER A 359 10.73 -7.13 -5.82
C SER A 359 11.50 -8.32 -5.20
N PHE A 360 10.87 -9.33 -4.59
CA PHE A 360 11.64 -10.28 -3.75
C PHE A 360 11.13 -11.74 -3.65
N TYR A 361 11.78 -12.82 -4.10
CA TYR A 361 11.23 -14.00 -4.81
C TYR A 361 11.54 -15.51 -4.32
N GLY A 362 10.64 -16.54 -4.21
CA GLY A 362 10.93 -17.99 -3.73
C GLY A 362 10.33 -19.39 -4.27
N THR A 363 10.75 -20.60 -3.79
CA THR A 363 10.22 -21.99 -4.07
C THR A 363 9.91 -22.92 -2.81
N THR A 364 9.41 -24.22 -2.84
CA THR A 364 8.32 -25.14 -2.11
C THR A 364 7.99 -26.84 -2.31
N GLN A 365 7.95 -27.91 -1.42
CA GLN A 365 8.05 -29.46 -1.68
C GLN A 365 7.04 -30.30 -2.54
N GLY A 366 6.08 -31.14 -2.07
CA GLY A 366 5.06 -31.78 -2.97
C GLY A 366 3.60 -31.42 -2.62
N ASP A 367 2.69 -31.03 -3.55
CA ASP A 367 1.27 -30.85 -3.16
C ASP A 367 0.67 -32.21 -2.93
N GLY A 368 0.48 -32.53 -1.66
CA GLY A 368 -0.28 -33.70 -1.22
C GLY A 368 -1.53 -33.85 -2.07
N TRP A 369 -1.62 -34.99 -2.76
CA TRP A 369 -2.66 -35.48 -3.70
C TRP A 369 -2.56 -35.30 -5.23
N LEU A 370 -1.74 -34.44 -5.81
CA LEU A 370 -1.62 -34.34 -7.28
C LEU A 370 -0.19 -34.15 -7.72
N GLY A 371 0.60 -33.33 -7.04
CA GLY A 371 2.01 -33.16 -7.30
C GLY A 371 2.30 -32.44 -8.62
N GLY A 372 3.00 -31.30 -8.70
CA GLY A 372 3.31 -30.38 -7.60
C GLY A 372 4.48 -29.45 -7.81
N GLY A 373 5.01 -28.91 -6.71
CA GLY A 373 5.77 -27.64 -6.60
C GLY A 373 4.95 -26.44 -7.08
N THR A 374 5.56 -25.24 -7.18
CA THR A 374 5.26 -23.87 -7.73
C THR A 374 6.41 -22.86 -7.42
N VAL A 375 6.16 -21.53 -7.49
CA VAL A 375 7.02 -20.34 -7.70
C VAL A 375 6.12 -19.11 -7.70
N PHE A 376 6.65 -17.89 -7.51
CA PHE A 376 5.76 -16.79 -7.14
C PHE A 376 6.19 -15.30 -7.13
N LYS A 377 5.29 -14.31 -7.40
CA LYS A 377 5.54 -12.83 -7.24
C LYS A 377 5.15 -12.17 -5.93
N LEU A 378 6.18 -11.81 -5.21
CA LEU A 378 6.27 -11.07 -3.98
C LEU A 378 6.72 -9.60 -4.27
N ASP A 379 5.78 -8.70 -4.62
CA ASP A 379 6.03 -7.28 -5.06
C ASP A 379 6.65 -6.20 -4.08
N ALA A 380 5.84 -5.34 -3.42
CA ALA A 380 6.20 -4.18 -2.58
C ALA A 380 5.45 -3.93 -1.21
N ALA A 381 4.17 -4.29 -0.93
CA ALA A 381 3.53 -4.09 0.42
C ALA A 381 2.16 -4.82 0.72
N GLY A 382 2.04 -6.04 1.37
CA GLY A 382 0.82 -6.99 1.43
C GLY A 382 0.74 -8.48 0.75
N THR A 383 0.33 -8.70 -0.55
CA THR A 383 0.50 -9.70 -1.73
C THR A 383 1.81 -10.53 -2.17
N LEU A 384 1.79 -11.88 -2.26
CA LEU A 384 2.65 -12.73 -3.17
C LEU A 384 1.81 -13.14 -4.40
N THR A 385 2.27 -13.98 -5.31
CA THR A 385 1.49 -14.39 -6.50
C THR A 385 2.07 -15.70 -7.09
N THR A 386 1.49 -16.48 -8.02
CA THR A 386 2.04 -17.83 -8.43
C THR A 386 2.50 -17.94 -9.89
N LEU A 387 3.78 -18.09 -10.26
CA LEU A 387 4.07 -18.07 -11.71
C LEU A 387 3.43 -19.19 -12.51
N HIS A 388 3.37 -20.42 -12.05
CA HIS A 388 2.83 -21.51 -12.85
C HIS A 388 2.79 -22.77 -12.09
N ASN A 389 2.23 -23.79 -12.75
CA ASN A 389 2.27 -25.07 -12.16
C ASN A 389 2.57 -26.31 -13.04
N PHE A 390 3.15 -27.36 -12.43
CA PHE A 390 3.38 -28.72 -12.88
C PHE A 390 2.27 -29.73 -12.39
N THR A 391 1.61 -30.44 -13.33
CA THR A 391 0.42 -31.38 -13.24
C THR A 391 0.55 -32.94 -13.29
N ARG A 392 1.06 -33.67 -12.29
CA ARG A 392 1.32 -35.14 -12.23
C ARG A 392 1.95 -35.92 -13.43
N ASN A 393 2.15 -35.38 -14.65
CA ASN A 393 2.73 -36.10 -15.78
C ASN A 393 4.26 -35.80 -16.36
N GLY A 394 5.17 -34.85 -16.02
CA GLY A 394 6.52 -34.59 -16.76
C GLY A 394 8.05 -34.59 -16.19
N SER A 395 8.55 -33.53 -15.52
CA SER A 395 9.62 -33.29 -14.45
C SER A 395 9.58 -33.81 -12.94
N ARG A 396 9.12 -33.13 -11.81
CA ARG A 396 8.90 -33.51 -10.31
C ARG A 396 9.48 -32.92 -8.90
N SER A 397 10.45 -32.01 -8.55
CA SER A 397 10.89 -31.73 -7.07
C SER A 397 11.93 -30.62 -6.60
N PRO A 398 12.09 -29.35 -7.05
CA PRO A 398 13.15 -28.28 -6.83
C PRO A 398 13.45 -27.44 -5.53
N GLN A 399 14.53 -27.68 -4.85
CA GLN A 399 14.96 -27.12 -3.59
C GLN A 399 16.29 -26.27 -3.56
N ALA A 400 16.58 -25.29 -4.48
CA ALA A 400 17.16 -23.94 -4.12
C ALA A 400 16.86 -22.68 -5.00
N GLY A 401 17.83 -21.72 -5.02
CA GLY A 401 17.95 -20.27 -5.39
C GLY A 401 18.30 -19.73 -6.79
N PRO A 402 17.32 -19.45 -7.65
CA PRO A 402 17.37 -18.47 -8.77
C PRO A 402 18.13 -17.12 -8.55
N ILE A 403 18.76 -16.48 -9.57
CA ILE A 403 19.20 -15.05 -9.77
C ILE A 403 19.01 -14.50 -11.20
N GLN A 404 19.41 -13.24 -11.46
CA GLN A 404 19.21 -12.36 -12.64
C GLN A 404 20.55 -11.86 -13.18
N ALA A 405 20.55 -11.54 -14.48
CA ALA A 405 21.65 -11.32 -15.36
C ALA A 405 21.14 -10.90 -16.76
N ASN A 406 21.91 -11.18 -17.81
CA ASN A 406 22.10 -10.21 -18.86
C ASN A 406 21.01 -10.14 -19.94
N ASP A 407 20.18 -11.17 -20.14
CA ASP A 407 19.00 -11.06 -21.05
C ASP A 407 17.70 -10.61 -20.36
N GLY A 408 17.66 -10.60 -19.03
CA GLY A 408 16.51 -10.22 -18.23
C GLY A 408 15.49 -11.29 -17.81
N SER A 409 15.47 -12.50 -18.36
CA SER A 409 14.63 -13.63 -17.89
C SER A 409 15.49 -14.66 -17.13
N LEU A 410 15.02 -15.68 -16.37
CA LEU A 410 15.82 -16.26 -15.24
C LEU A 410 15.62 -17.76 -14.85
N TYR A 411 16.65 -18.51 -14.43
CA TYR A 411 17.57 -19.33 -15.25
C TYR A 411 18.02 -20.83 -14.72
N GLY A 412 17.30 -22.03 -14.69
CA GLY A 412 17.27 -23.21 -13.65
C GLY A 412 16.74 -24.71 -13.90
N THR A 413 16.48 -25.61 -12.88
CA THR A 413 16.93 -27.08 -12.55
C THR A 413 16.07 -28.32 -12.01
N THR A 414 16.40 -29.69 -12.16
CA THR A 414 15.54 -31.00 -12.10
C THR A 414 15.83 -32.61 -11.71
N TYR A 415 15.38 -33.32 -10.57
CA TYR A 415 15.23 -34.82 -9.98
C TYR A 415 15.01 -36.27 -10.71
N TYR A 416 13.84 -37.03 -10.64
CA TYR A 416 13.27 -38.20 -11.49
C TYR A 416 12.18 -37.79 -12.61
N GLY A 417 12.21 -38.02 -13.96
CA GLY A 417 11.23 -37.41 -14.98
C GLY A 417 11.33 -37.81 -16.50
N GLY A 418 11.40 -36.98 -17.66
CA GLY A 418 12.02 -36.94 -19.16
C GLY A 418 11.67 -37.55 -20.66
N SER A 419 12.45 -38.49 -21.22
CA SER A 419 12.23 -39.57 -22.26
C SER A 419 12.25 -41.12 -21.81
N SER A 420 13.28 -41.75 -21.15
CA SER A 420 13.28 -42.62 -19.87
C SER A 420 14.42 -42.37 -18.76
N GLY A 421 14.20 -41.78 -17.53
CA GLY A 421 15.26 -41.24 -16.58
C GLY A 421 15.19 -39.81 -15.89
N GLN A 422 15.91 -38.77 -16.40
CA GLN A 422 17.06 -38.13 -15.70
C GLN A 422 17.55 -36.64 -15.91
N GLY A 423 17.20 -35.77 -16.86
CA GLY A 423 16.79 -34.40 -16.42
C GLY A 423 17.17 -33.15 -17.16
N THR A 424 16.55 -32.02 -16.77
CA THR A 424 16.87 -30.66 -17.23
C THR A 424 16.85 -29.60 -16.12
N VAL A 425 16.80 -28.30 -16.38
CA VAL A 425 17.75 -27.64 -17.38
C VAL A 425 16.58 -26.78 -18.09
N PHE A 426 15.71 -25.97 -17.45
CA PHE A 426 14.44 -25.34 -17.96
C PHE A 426 14.39 -23.79 -18.05
N LYS A 427 13.55 -23.11 -18.90
CA LYS A 427 13.23 -21.62 -19.07
C LYS A 427 11.77 -21.21 -18.93
N LEU A 428 11.46 -19.95 -19.19
CA LEU A 428 10.44 -19.07 -18.65
C LEU A 428 10.85 -17.63 -19.05
N ASP A 429 10.16 -17.01 -20.00
CA ASP A 429 10.44 -15.64 -20.43
C ASP A 429 9.61 -14.55 -19.71
N ALA A 430 9.80 -13.29 -20.14
CA ALA A 430 9.00 -12.12 -19.77
C ALA A 430 7.52 -12.19 -20.23
N ASP A 431 7.09 -13.25 -20.92
CA ASP A 431 5.68 -13.58 -21.17
C ASP A 431 5.19 -14.77 -20.32
N GLY A 432 6.05 -15.76 -20.20
CA GLY A 432 5.74 -17.11 -19.79
C GLY A 432 5.69 -18.09 -20.94
N THR A 433 6.87 -18.57 -21.32
CA THR A 433 7.08 -19.76 -22.17
C THR A 433 8.35 -20.51 -21.73
N LEU A 434 8.33 -21.85 -21.65
CA LEU A 434 9.40 -22.69 -21.06
C LEU A 434 9.86 -23.61 -22.14
N THR A 435 11.15 -23.83 -22.08
CA THR A 435 11.87 -24.14 -23.27
C THR A 435 12.52 -25.53 -23.20
N THR A 436 12.62 -26.17 -22.02
CA THR A 436 13.65 -27.16 -21.55
C THR A 436 14.90 -27.32 -22.41
N LEU A 437 16.13 -27.09 -21.94
CA LEU A 437 17.30 -27.15 -22.81
C LEU A 437 18.45 -28.00 -22.37
N HIS A 438 18.28 -29.06 -21.54
CA HIS A 438 18.92 -30.39 -21.77
C HIS A 438 18.66 -31.51 -20.79
N ASN A 439 18.70 -32.72 -21.36
CA ASN A 439 18.47 -34.08 -20.84
C ASN A 439 19.64 -34.79 -20.14
N PHE A 440 19.45 -35.30 -18.93
CA PHE A 440 20.48 -35.94 -18.16
C PHE A 440 20.68 -37.47 -18.45
N THR A 441 21.93 -37.95 -18.72
CA THR A 441 22.38 -39.30 -19.23
C THR A 441 23.81 -39.69 -18.71
N ARG A 442 24.44 -40.90 -18.83
CA ARG A 442 25.43 -41.44 -17.81
C ARG A 442 26.82 -42.21 -18.10
N SER A 443 27.79 -41.70 -18.91
CA SER A 443 29.28 -41.46 -18.73
C SER A 443 29.91 -40.11 -18.15
N ASP A 444 29.58 -38.82 -18.52
CA ASP A 444 30.10 -37.44 -18.08
C ASP A 444 29.21 -36.09 -17.62
N GLY A 445 28.28 -35.95 -16.58
CA GLY A 445 27.46 -34.73 -16.04
C GLY A 445 26.53 -34.62 -14.68
N ALA A 446 25.20 -34.95 -14.53
CA ALA A 446 24.34 -35.43 -13.35
C ALA A 446 22.80 -35.19 -12.74
N GLY A 447 22.16 -34.23 -11.97
CA GLY A 447 21.44 -34.54 -10.63
C GLY A 447 20.62 -33.74 -9.46
N PRO A 448 19.83 -32.59 -9.43
CA PRO A 448 19.97 -31.31 -8.66
C PRO A 448 19.74 -31.19 -7.13
N TRP A 449 20.19 -30.06 -6.53
CA TRP A 449 19.47 -29.49 -5.38
C TRP A 449 19.64 -28.01 -5.04
N ALA A 450 20.41 -27.19 -5.74
CA ALA A 450 20.26 -25.75 -5.59
C ALA A 450 20.57 -24.86 -6.75
N GLY A 451 20.50 -23.56 -6.48
CA GLY A 451 20.46 -22.44 -7.36
C GLY A 451 21.81 -21.77 -7.56
N LEU A 452 21.88 -20.93 -8.57
CA LEU A 452 22.96 -21.05 -9.54
C LEU A 452 23.88 -19.83 -9.51
N ILE A 453 24.27 -19.19 -10.63
CA ILE A 453 25.05 -17.89 -10.70
C ILE A 453 25.25 -17.11 -12.05
N GLN A 454 25.52 -15.79 -11.95
CA GLN A 454 26.05 -14.81 -12.95
C GLN A 454 27.51 -14.36 -12.75
N ALA A 455 28.26 -14.20 -13.85
CA ALA A 455 29.28 -13.17 -14.11
C ALA A 455 29.54 -12.93 -15.62
N ASN A 456 30.44 -12.00 -15.95
CA ASN A 456 31.45 -12.10 -17.01
C ASN A 456 31.10 -12.81 -18.36
N ASP A 457 31.39 -14.11 -18.55
CA ASP A 457 31.81 -14.69 -19.85
C ASP A 457 30.78 -15.51 -20.68
N GLY A 458 29.50 -15.54 -20.34
CA GLY A 458 28.42 -16.07 -21.20
C GLY A 458 28.21 -17.59 -21.16
N SER A 459 27.89 -18.09 -19.97
CA SER A 459 27.93 -19.49 -19.51
C SER A 459 27.31 -19.51 -18.08
N PHE A 460 26.67 -20.56 -17.48
CA PHE A 460 26.20 -20.66 -16.04
C PHE A 460 25.86 -21.93 -15.17
N TYR A 461 26.21 -21.91 -13.87
CA TYR A 461 27.60 -22.25 -13.53
C TYR A 461 27.99 -23.45 -12.50
N GLY A 462 27.44 -24.72 -12.44
CA GLY A 462 28.01 -26.06 -11.93
C GLY A 462 27.57 -26.89 -10.65
N THR A 463 27.20 -28.21 -10.61
CA THR A 463 27.19 -29.13 -9.36
C THR A 463 26.98 -30.69 -9.60
N THR A 464 27.05 -31.66 -8.61
CA THR A 464 26.70 -33.16 -8.60
C THR A 464 25.92 -33.78 -7.30
N ARG A 465 25.18 -34.96 -7.21
CA ARG A 465 24.22 -35.83 -6.30
C ARG A 465 23.99 -37.46 -6.37
N GLN A 466 24.30 -38.34 -7.35
CA GLN A 466 24.25 -39.85 -7.42
C GLN A 466 25.04 -40.27 -8.74
N GLY A 467 26.05 -41.16 -8.87
CA GLY A 467 26.99 -41.41 -10.05
C GLY A 467 27.74 -40.38 -11.01
N GLY A 468 29.00 -40.70 -11.40
CA GLY A 468 29.82 -40.13 -12.52
C GLY A 468 31.14 -40.79 -13.13
N GLY A 469 31.99 -41.60 -12.45
CA GLY A 469 32.96 -42.67 -12.99
C GLY A 469 32.74 -44.20 -12.60
N PRO A 470 33.31 -44.83 -11.51
CA PRO A 470 32.76 -46.07 -10.85
C PRO A 470 31.75 -46.04 -9.65
N TYR A 471 31.99 -45.39 -8.50
CA TYR A 471 31.47 -45.87 -7.20
C TYR A 471 30.03 -45.46 -6.76
N ASP A 472 29.27 -44.71 -7.58
CA ASP A 472 28.01 -44.00 -7.21
C ASP A 472 28.20 -42.64 -6.51
N ASP A 473 29.24 -41.93 -6.91
CA ASP A 473 30.09 -41.16 -6.01
C ASP A 473 30.75 -39.96 -6.78
N GLY A 474 30.81 -38.66 -6.35
CA GLY A 474 30.62 -37.28 -7.01
C GLY A 474 31.52 -36.56 -8.14
N THR A 475 31.14 -35.61 -9.02
CA THR A 475 32.06 -34.78 -9.93
C THR A 475 31.38 -33.58 -10.56
N VAL A 476 31.92 -32.65 -11.39
CA VAL A 476 31.29 -31.23 -11.58
C VAL A 476 31.18 -31.01 -13.20
N PHE A 477 30.15 -30.26 -13.75
CA PHE A 477 29.90 -29.70 -15.12
C PHE A 477 29.93 -28.14 -15.44
N LYS A 478 30.32 -27.62 -16.67
CA LYS A 478 30.32 -26.20 -17.25
C LYS A 478 29.90 -26.14 -18.70
N MET A 479 29.15 -25.09 -18.98
CA MET A 479 28.32 -24.94 -20.14
C MET A 479 28.40 -23.56 -20.77
N ASP A 480 28.39 -23.53 -22.10
CA ASP A 480 28.47 -22.35 -22.97
C ASP A 480 27.12 -21.62 -23.15
N ALA A 481 27.10 -20.60 -24.00
CA ALA A 481 25.91 -19.88 -24.45
C ALA A 481 25.01 -20.63 -25.46
N THR A 482 25.09 -21.96 -25.63
CA THR A 482 24.18 -22.71 -26.52
C THR A 482 23.60 -24.01 -25.94
N GLY A 483 24.26 -24.52 -24.90
CA GLY A 483 24.17 -25.87 -24.42
C GLY A 483 25.27 -26.75 -25.03
N THR A 484 26.47 -26.72 -24.42
CA THR A 484 27.59 -27.68 -24.62
C THR A 484 28.36 -27.89 -23.31
N VAL A 485 28.90 -29.08 -22.98
CA VAL A 485 29.71 -29.42 -21.76
C VAL A 485 30.64 -30.63 -22.00
N THR A 486 31.59 -31.09 -21.17
CA THR A 486 32.16 -30.73 -19.82
C THR A 486 31.77 -31.51 -18.53
N THR A 487 32.75 -32.31 -18.05
CA THR A 487 33.01 -32.79 -16.66
C THR A 487 34.36 -32.22 -16.13
N LEU A 488 34.59 -31.73 -14.87
CA LEU A 488 35.90 -31.15 -14.36
C LEU A 488 36.27 -31.19 -12.84
N HIS A 489 35.73 -32.09 -11.99
CA HIS A 489 36.58 -32.88 -11.03
C HIS A 489 35.89 -34.13 -10.48
N SER A 490 36.61 -35.27 -10.42
CA SER A 490 36.25 -36.61 -9.90
C SER A 490 36.29 -36.79 -8.36
N PHE A 491 35.16 -36.64 -7.65
CA PHE A 491 34.98 -36.85 -6.19
C PHE A 491 35.45 -38.22 -5.75
N SER A 492 35.75 -38.31 -4.46
CA SER A 492 36.24 -39.54 -3.85
C SER A 492 35.83 -39.79 -2.39
N GLY A 493 35.95 -40.97 -1.82
CA GLY A 493 35.47 -41.19 -0.43
C GLY A 493 36.44 -40.99 0.72
N SER A 494 37.74 -41.18 0.50
CA SER A 494 38.83 -40.64 1.34
C SER A 494 38.86 -39.10 1.26
N ASP A 495 37.74 -38.57 0.82
CA ASP A 495 37.73 -37.56 -0.19
C ASP A 495 36.42 -36.67 -0.12
N GLY A 496 35.28 -37.02 0.55
CA GLY A 496 34.11 -36.11 0.85
C GLY A 496 32.76 -36.78 1.15
N ALA A 497 31.57 -36.15 0.95
CA ALA A 497 30.49 -36.50 -0.05
C ALA A 497 28.99 -37.11 0.17
N LEU A 498 27.96 -36.82 -0.72
CA LEU A 498 26.43 -37.05 -0.82
C LEU A 498 25.41 -35.79 -0.59
N PRO A 499 25.19 -34.77 -1.46
CA PRO A 499 24.99 -33.30 -1.33
C PRO A 499 23.54 -32.71 -1.28
N HIS A 500 23.38 -31.35 -1.36
CA HIS A 500 22.16 -30.48 -1.46
C HIS A 500 22.16 -28.92 -1.69
N ALA A 501 23.22 -28.04 -1.77
CA ALA A 501 22.92 -26.67 -2.30
C ALA A 501 23.92 -25.55 -2.84
N GLY A 502 23.49 -24.27 -3.06
CA GLY A 502 23.72 -23.37 -4.26
C GLY A 502 24.37 -21.97 -4.06
N LEU A 503 24.92 -21.27 -5.05
CA LEU A 503 26.23 -20.63 -4.77
C LEU A 503 26.44 -19.19 -5.31
N ILE A 504 27.50 -18.44 -4.91
CA ILE A 504 27.81 -17.09 -5.48
C ILE A 504 29.28 -16.54 -5.32
N ARG A 505 29.51 -15.35 -5.86
CA ARG A 505 30.69 -14.64 -6.36
C ARG A 505 31.04 -13.39 -5.55
N ALA A 506 32.32 -13.11 -5.45
CA ALA A 506 32.88 -11.77 -5.24
C ALA A 506 34.21 -11.54 -5.97
N SER A 507 35.31 -11.18 -5.30
CA SER A 507 36.40 -10.38 -5.93
C SER A 507 37.34 -11.15 -6.86
N ASP A 508 38.14 -12.06 -6.32
CA ASP A 508 39.41 -12.54 -6.88
C ASP A 508 39.38 -13.51 -8.08
N GLY A 509 38.30 -14.25 -8.27
CA GLY A 509 38.19 -15.34 -9.25
C GLY A 509 36.85 -16.06 -9.29
N GLY A 510 36.19 -16.30 -8.13
CA GLY A 510 35.50 -17.57 -7.90
C GLY A 510 34.40 -17.94 -6.87
N PHE A 511 34.61 -19.06 -6.13
CA PHE A 511 33.69 -20.22 -6.01
C PHE A 511 33.82 -21.29 -4.84
N TYR A 512 33.03 -21.31 -3.73
CA TYR A 512 33.35 -22.24 -2.58
C TYR A 512 32.38 -22.96 -1.52
N GLY A 513 32.29 -24.28 -1.31
CA GLY A 513 31.07 -24.98 -0.81
C GLY A 513 31.28 -26.35 -0.14
N ALA A 514 30.28 -27.25 0.09
CA ALA A 514 30.00 -27.66 1.49
C ALA A 514 29.37 -29.08 1.88
N THR A 515 30.18 -30.16 2.19
CA THR A 515 29.94 -31.64 2.57
C THR A 515 29.35 -32.21 3.95
N GLU A 516 28.21 -33.05 4.15
CA GLU A 516 27.53 -34.28 5.00
C GLU A 516 27.84 -35.93 5.31
N GLN A 517 28.53 -36.94 4.61
CA GLN A 517 29.25 -38.30 4.84
C GLN A 517 30.68 -38.45 4.12
N GLY A 518 31.89 -38.85 4.67
CA GLY A 518 33.39 -38.52 4.32
C GLY A 518 34.51 -38.50 5.43
N GLY A 519 35.65 -37.66 5.42
CA GLY A 519 36.84 -37.01 6.28
C GLY A 519 38.23 -37.56 7.05
N ALA A 520 38.80 -37.02 8.16
CA ALA A 520 39.57 -37.77 9.26
C ALA A 520 38.92 -39.00 10.06
N SER A 521 37.85 -38.87 10.89
CA SER A 521 36.77 -39.89 11.19
C SER A 521 35.29 -39.38 11.48
N GLY A 522 34.35 -39.34 10.50
CA GLY A 522 32.88 -39.10 10.57
C GLY A 522 32.10 -37.80 10.13
N SER A 523 32.61 -36.72 9.46
CA SER A 523 32.14 -35.31 9.66
C SER A 523 31.70 -34.32 8.54
N GLY A 524 32.43 -33.31 8.07
CA GLY A 524 31.92 -32.44 6.98
C GLY A 524 32.86 -31.34 6.48
N THR A 525 32.78 -30.81 5.25
CA THR A 525 33.82 -29.90 4.67
C THR A 525 33.51 -28.89 3.54
N VAL A 526 34.41 -27.90 3.43
CA VAL A 526 34.20 -26.49 2.86
C VAL A 526 35.36 -26.49 1.77
N PHE A 527 35.27 -25.77 0.64
CA PHE A 527 36.21 -25.90 -0.46
C PHE A 527 36.16 -24.80 -1.54
N ARG A 528 37.31 -24.40 -2.14
CA ARG A 528 37.53 -23.59 -3.38
C ARG A 528 37.65 -24.49 -4.55
N VAL A 529 37.48 -23.90 -5.74
CA VAL A 529 38.25 -24.32 -6.91
C VAL A 529 38.55 -23.14 -7.89
N ASN A 530 39.56 -23.09 -8.80
CA ASN A 530 39.95 -21.84 -9.56
C ASN A 530 39.84 -21.70 -11.09
N ALA A 531 40.19 -20.55 -11.67
CA ALA A 531 40.26 -20.32 -13.12
C ALA A 531 40.41 -21.53 -14.05
N ALA A 532 41.40 -22.40 -13.88
CA ALA A 532 41.75 -23.43 -14.87
C ALA A 532 42.20 -24.74 -14.22
N GLY A 533 41.49 -25.85 -14.48
CA GLY A 533 41.76 -27.17 -13.89
C GLY A 533 41.60 -27.29 -12.35
N ILE A 534 42.55 -26.75 -11.60
CA ILE A 534 42.89 -27.10 -10.20
C ILE A 534 41.79 -26.98 -9.14
N PHE A 535 41.69 -28.02 -8.31
CA PHE A 535 40.73 -28.20 -7.21
C PHE A 535 41.40 -28.59 -5.87
N THR A 536 40.66 -28.50 -4.75
CA THR A 536 41.29 -27.85 -3.59
C THR A 536 40.92 -28.31 -2.15
N THR A 537 39.65 -28.29 -1.68
CA THR A 537 39.22 -28.88 -0.37
C THR A 537 39.71 -28.22 0.98
N LEU A 538 38.93 -28.18 2.10
CA LEU A 538 39.31 -27.57 3.42
C LEU A 538 39.31 -28.12 4.86
N HIS A 539 38.23 -28.46 5.57
CA HIS A 539 38.32 -28.49 7.06
C HIS A 539 37.87 -29.79 7.73
N SER A 540 38.57 -30.14 8.81
CA SER A 540 38.39 -31.11 9.90
C SER A 540 37.23 -30.90 10.89
N PHE A 541 36.07 -31.56 10.72
CA PHE A 541 34.87 -31.15 11.48
C PHE A 541 34.49 -31.97 12.70
N SER A 542 34.15 -31.37 13.87
CA SER A 542 34.78 -31.95 15.08
C SER A 542 34.41 -31.74 16.62
N GLY A 543 33.55 -30.93 17.30
CA GLY A 543 33.49 -30.79 18.82
C GLY A 543 32.87 -29.61 19.70
N SER A 544 33.18 -28.31 19.55
CA SER A 544 32.39 -27.04 19.76
C SER A 544 32.24 -25.80 18.69
N ASP A 545 32.06 -25.53 17.32
CA ASP A 545 32.01 -25.84 15.78
C ASP A 545 30.98 -26.41 14.63
N GLY A 546 30.38 -27.63 14.52
CA GLY A 546 29.24 -28.01 13.58
C GLY A 546 28.47 -29.39 13.62
N ALA A 547 28.23 -30.08 12.45
CA ALA A 547 27.46 -31.35 12.09
C ALA A 547 26.33 -31.80 10.96
N TRP A 548 25.72 -31.10 9.91
CA TRP A 548 24.63 -31.50 8.82
C TRP A 548 23.96 -30.31 7.95
N PRO A 549 24.59 -29.42 7.12
CA PRO A 549 24.01 -28.64 6.01
C PRO A 549 22.93 -29.23 5.18
N ARG A 550 22.27 -28.27 4.51
CA ARG A 550 21.21 -28.38 3.52
C ARG A 550 21.08 -27.11 2.62
N ALA A 551 22.12 -26.26 2.34
CA ALA A 551 21.86 -25.03 1.53
C ALA A 551 22.91 -23.98 0.95
N ARG A 552 22.39 -22.90 0.32
CA ARG A 552 23.13 -21.90 -0.47
C ARG A 552 24.09 -21.07 0.37
N LEU A 553 25.23 -20.66 -0.18
CA LEU A 553 26.14 -19.71 0.46
C LEU A 553 26.35 -18.45 -0.41
N ILE A 554 26.75 -17.31 0.19
CA ILE A 554 26.49 -15.90 -0.24
C ILE A 554 27.56 -14.76 0.07
N GLN A 555 27.56 -13.54 -0.54
CA GLN A 555 28.58 -12.46 -0.26
C GLN A 555 27.99 -11.04 -0.03
N GLY A 556 28.83 -9.98 -0.12
CA GLY A 556 28.70 -8.67 0.54
C GLY A 556 30.04 -7.92 0.76
N SER A 557 30.28 -7.29 1.93
CA SER A 557 31.08 -6.03 1.97
C SER A 557 32.40 -5.81 2.77
N ASP A 558 32.89 -6.66 3.66
CA ASP A 558 34.25 -6.51 4.24
C ASP A 558 35.33 -7.36 3.52
N GLY A 559 35.41 -8.64 3.85
CA GLY A 559 36.56 -9.51 3.65
C GLY A 559 36.16 -10.98 3.77
N SER A 560 35.37 -11.33 4.79
CA SER A 560 35.26 -12.70 5.36
C SER A 560 33.70 -13.21 5.63
N PHE A 561 32.40 -15.09 5.05
CA PHE A 561 30.98 -15.62 4.93
C PHE A 561 30.14 -16.14 6.12
N TYR A 562 28.83 -15.80 6.12
CA TYR A 562 27.83 -15.73 7.21
C TYR A 562 26.68 -16.83 7.13
N GLY A 563 26.77 -18.11 7.64
CA GLY A 563 25.86 -19.26 7.25
C GLY A 563 25.08 -20.15 8.25
N THR A 564 25.11 -21.51 8.32
CA THR A 564 24.04 -22.32 9.06
C THR A 564 24.32 -23.72 9.66
N THR A 565 23.40 -24.35 10.47
CA THR A 565 23.41 -25.37 11.64
C THR A 565 22.31 -26.44 12.12
N SER A 566 22.31 -27.80 11.99
CA SER A 566 21.22 -28.87 12.21
C SER A 566 20.91 -29.97 13.36
N GLU A 567 21.74 -30.54 14.28
CA GLU A 567 21.84 -32.01 14.80
C GLU A 567 23.08 -32.62 15.75
N GLY A 568 24.40 -32.17 15.77
CA GLY A 568 25.66 -32.45 16.61
C GLY A 568 25.94 -31.76 18.03
N GLY A 569 26.96 -30.87 18.34
CA GLY A 569 27.07 -29.78 19.44
C GLY A 569 28.13 -29.39 20.64
N ALA A 570 28.14 -29.35 22.04
CA ALA A 570 27.99 -30.11 23.40
C ALA A 570 26.82 -31.03 24.06
N THR A 571 25.52 -30.65 24.29
CA THR A 571 24.26 -31.47 24.58
C THR A 571 22.85 -31.40 23.79
N ARG A 572 22.50 -30.62 22.70
CA ARG A 572 21.54 -30.94 21.53
C ARG A 572 20.45 -30.02 20.89
N ASN A 573 20.64 -28.69 20.71
CA ASN A 573 19.57 -27.67 20.35
C ASN A 573 19.61 -26.51 19.15
N GLY A 574 20.38 -25.36 18.96
CA GLY A 574 20.82 -24.53 17.71
C GLY A 574 22.31 -23.98 17.45
N THR A 575 22.96 -23.75 16.26
CA THR A 575 24.44 -23.26 16.06
C THR A 575 25.10 -22.45 14.85
N VAL A 576 26.46 -22.19 14.71
CA VAL A 576 27.06 -20.87 14.15
C VAL A 576 28.53 -20.61 13.61
N PHE A 577 28.76 -19.70 12.59
CA PHE A 577 30.07 -19.21 11.98
C PHE A 577 30.34 -18.20 10.72
N LYS A 578 31.25 -17.17 10.85
CA LYS A 578 32.36 -16.54 9.97
C LYS A 578 33.67 -17.41 9.80
N MET A 579 34.86 -16.80 9.53
CA MET A 579 36.13 -17.26 8.92
C MET A 579 36.80 -16.09 8.14
N ASP A 580 38.04 -16.13 7.62
CA ASP A 580 38.58 -15.35 6.45
C ASP A 580 39.40 -16.24 5.51
N ALA A 581 40.64 -15.96 5.08
CA ALA A 581 41.35 -16.64 3.99
C ALA A 581 42.06 -17.97 4.27
N ALA A 582 42.76 -18.17 5.41
CA ALA A 582 43.55 -19.40 5.69
C ALA A 582 43.17 -20.32 6.91
N GLY A 583 43.25 -20.01 8.25
CA GLY A 583 42.85 -21.01 9.32
C GLY A 583 42.62 -20.74 10.88
N THR A 584 41.37 -20.58 11.46
CA THR A 584 40.93 -20.70 12.94
C THR A 584 39.41 -20.38 13.26
N LEU A 585 38.74 -20.78 14.42
CA LEU A 585 37.26 -20.64 14.81
C LEU A 585 36.84 -20.99 16.35
N THR A 586 35.59 -20.77 16.92
CA THR A 586 35.07 -20.86 18.40
C THR A 586 33.47 -21.11 18.73
N THR A 587 32.65 -20.41 19.60
CA THR A 587 31.16 -20.60 19.99
C THR A 587 30.10 -19.38 19.96
N LEU A 588 28.94 -19.33 19.20
CA LEU A 588 28.19 -18.05 18.79
C LEU A 588 26.71 -17.98 18.21
N HIS A 589 25.50 -18.37 18.65
CA HIS A 589 24.90 -18.93 19.85
C HIS A 589 24.93 -20.45 19.77
N SER A 590 23.83 -20.98 20.24
CA SER A 590 23.58 -22.24 20.84
C SER A 590 22.03 -22.25 21.05
N PHE A 591 21.12 -22.15 20.04
CA PHE A 591 19.68 -21.89 20.32
C PHE A 591 18.88 -22.98 21.09
N ASN A 592 17.84 -22.57 21.80
CA ASN A 592 17.25 -23.32 22.92
C ASN A 592 15.92 -24.07 22.60
N ARG A 593 14.98 -24.33 23.54
CA ARG A 593 13.52 -24.61 23.33
C ARG A 593 12.58 -23.55 24.03
N SER A 594 12.92 -22.24 24.15
CA SER A 594 12.11 -21.01 24.45
C SER A 594 11.47 -20.14 23.32
N ASP A 595 12.03 -19.94 22.10
CA ASP A 595 11.45 -19.02 21.05
C ASP A 595 11.39 -19.41 19.47
N GLY A 596 11.60 -20.66 18.95
CA GLY A 596 11.83 -21.16 17.52
C GLY A 596 12.72 -22.42 17.12
N SER A 597 13.42 -22.54 15.95
CA SER A 597 14.73 -23.27 15.58
C SER A 597 15.23 -23.16 14.12
N GLY A 598 16.26 -22.37 13.84
CA GLY A 598 17.19 -22.82 12.84
C GLY A 598 17.28 -22.49 11.35
N PRO A 599 17.27 -21.27 10.84
CA PRO A 599 16.97 -20.94 9.45
C PRO A 599 17.74 -21.51 8.29
N ASN A 600 17.05 -21.28 7.20
CA ASN A 600 17.48 -21.54 5.88
C ASN A 600 18.76 -20.69 5.63
N ASP A 601 18.83 -19.35 5.53
CA ASP A 601 19.76 -18.75 4.53
C ASP A 601 21.02 -17.85 4.96
N LEU A 602 21.54 -16.87 4.14
CA LEU A 602 22.20 -15.50 4.45
C LEU A 602 22.05 -14.42 3.17
N ILE A 603 21.47 -13.17 3.10
CA ILE A 603 21.17 -12.10 1.99
C ILE A 603 21.42 -10.79 2.74
N GLN A 604 22.36 -9.88 2.53
CA GLN A 604 22.28 -8.53 3.19
C GLN A 604 21.09 -7.69 2.77
N ALA A 605 20.81 -6.54 3.38
CA ALA A 605 20.33 -5.42 2.60
C ALA A 605 21.24 -4.13 2.58
N SER A 606 20.86 -2.93 3.02
CA SER A 606 21.75 -1.75 3.21
C SER A 606 22.21 -1.40 4.66
N ASP A 607 21.34 -0.98 5.61
CA ASP A 607 21.55 -0.76 7.09
C ASP A 607 22.29 -1.82 7.97
N GLY A 608 23.01 -2.81 7.42
CA GLY A 608 24.12 -3.46 8.16
C GLY A 608 23.78 -4.74 8.96
N SER A 609 22.63 -5.36 8.71
CA SER A 609 21.74 -5.78 9.81
C SER A 609 21.03 -7.08 9.56
N PHE A 610 21.22 -8.13 10.33
CA PHE A 610 20.96 -9.45 9.74
C PHE A 610 19.53 -9.79 9.83
N TYR A 611 18.72 -9.88 8.72
CA TYR A 611 17.32 -10.34 8.54
C TYR A 611 17.10 -11.80 8.00
N GLY A 612 16.19 -12.62 8.58
CA GLY A 612 16.40 -14.11 8.80
C GLY A 612 14.78 -16.20 10.31
N THR A 613 14.54 -17.53 10.10
CA THR A 613 13.24 -18.31 10.27
C THR A 613 13.33 -19.77 10.70
N THR A 614 12.27 -20.50 11.17
CA THR A 614 12.44 -21.93 11.66
C THR A 614 11.38 -23.09 11.41
N LEU A 615 11.73 -24.41 11.27
CA LEU A 615 10.92 -25.60 10.73
C LEU A 615 9.64 -25.83 11.54
N HIS A 616 9.58 -26.84 12.41
CA HIS A 616 8.53 -27.22 13.36
C HIS A 616 8.33 -26.20 14.51
N GLY A 617 8.47 -26.48 15.81
CA GLY A 617 8.83 -25.62 16.97
C GLY A 617 8.22 -24.22 17.28
N GLY A 618 8.77 -23.42 18.24
CA GLY A 618 8.48 -22.11 18.99
C GLY A 618 7.46 -21.83 20.26
N ALA A 619 6.59 -20.81 20.33
CA ALA A 619 5.61 -20.61 21.44
C ALA A 619 4.15 -21.22 21.31
N ALA A 620 3.92 -22.56 21.25
CA ALA A 620 2.61 -23.34 21.23
C ALA A 620 2.28 -24.42 20.12
N SER A 621 2.09 -24.11 18.82
CA SER A 621 1.66 -24.97 17.70
C SER A 621 2.76 -25.78 16.96
N ASN A 622 3.96 -25.92 17.55
CA ASN A 622 5.15 -26.57 16.94
C ASN A 622 5.36 -26.20 15.46
N ALA A 623 5.34 -24.90 15.14
CA ALA A 623 4.86 -24.28 13.92
C ALA A 623 5.88 -23.57 12.94
N GLY A 624 6.38 -22.32 13.06
CA GLY A 624 7.52 -21.86 12.17
C GLY A 624 8.07 -20.38 12.27
N THR A 625 9.36 -20.04 12.53
CA THR A 625 9.74 -18.64 13.08
C THR A 625 10.41 -17.73 12.09
N VAL A 626 10.87 -16.53 12.55
CA VAL A 626 11.30 -15.34 11.85
C VAL A 626 12.20 -14.23 12.59
N PHE A 627 13.35 -14.46 13.28
CA PHE A 627 14.11 -13.64 14.29
C PHE A 627 14.76 -12.26 13.93
N LYS A 628 15.39 -11.36 14.79
CA LYS A 628 16.15 -10.01 14.61
C LYS A 628 17.45 -9.89 15.48
N MET A 629 18.67 -9.41 15.03
CA MET A 629 20.12 -9.80 15.35
C MET A 629 21.24 -8.77 15.09
N ASP A 630 22.11 -8.58 16.08
CA ASP A 630 23.30 -7.75 15.99
C ASP A 630 24.63 -8.36 15.51
N ALA A 631 25.52 -7.41 15.19
CA ALA A 631 26.96 -7.55 15.02
C ALA A 631 27.70 -8.08 16.25
N ALA A 632 26.98 -8.62 17.23
CA ALA A 632 27.55 -9.20 18.44
C ALA A 632 27.02 -10.62 18.66
N GLY A 633 25.76 -10.80 19.04
CA GLY A 633 25.29 -11.86 19.91
C GLY A 633 23.91 -11.65 20.57
N THR A 634 22.90 -11.04 19.94
CA THR A 634 21.60 -10.66 20.58
C THR A 634 20.36 -10.82 19.69
N ILE A 635 19.16 -11.18 20.20
CA ILE A 635 17.89 -11.44 19.43
C ILE A 635 16.56 -11.33 20.25
N THR A 636 15.37 -11.05 19.64
CA THR A 636 13.98 -11.03 20.27
C THR A 636 12.83 -11.58 19.37
N ARG A 637 11.54 -11.11 19.47
CA ARG A 637 10.32 -11.52 18.68
C ARG A 637 9.49 -10.37 17.94
N LEU A 638 9.04 -10.47 16.66
CA LEU A 638 7.87 -9.74 16.04
C LEU A 638 6.96 -10.60 15.09
N HIS A 639 6.76 -11.92 15.27
CA HIS A 639 5.46 -12.67 15.24
C HIS A 639 5.66 -14.22 15.28
N SER A 640 4.61 -14.96 15.69
CA SER A 640 4.49 -16.43 15.70
C SER A 640 3.07 -16.83 15.31
N PHE A 641 2.83 -18.12 15.06
CA PHE A 641 2.12 -18.46 13.84
C PHE A 641 1.18 -19.69 13.99
N ALA A 642 -0.02 -19.66 13.40
CA ALA A 642 -1.17 -20.50 13.82
C ALA A 642 -1.49 -21.80 13.03
N GLY A 643 -1.85 -21.77 11.74
CA GLY A 643 -2.34 -22.98 11.01
C GLY A 643 -3.14 -22.70 9.75
N SER A 644 -4.15 -21.85 9.95
CA SER A 644 -5.02 -21.24 8.93
C SER A 644 -4.31 -20.18 8.09
N ASP A 645 -3.21 -19.69 8.61
CA ASP A 645 -2.12 -19.03 7.92
C ASP A 645 -0.99 -20.04 7.61
N GLY A 646 -0.70 -21.09 8.45
CA GLY A 646 0.22 -22.24 8.13
C GLY A 646 1.05 -23.12 9.11
N SER A 647 2.42 -23.05 9.17
CA SER A 647 3.52 -24.02 9.56
C SER A 647 4.94 -23.38 9.44
N GLY A 648 5.98 -23.95 8.77
CA GLY A 648 7.34 -23.39 8.47
C GLY A 648 7.94 -23.46 6.98
N PRO A 649 8.82 -22.53 6.43
CA PRO A 649 9.00 -22.05 5.00
C PRO A 649 10.19 -22.17 3.98
N ASN A 650 10.24 -21.36 2.86
CA ASN A 650 11.33 -21.16 1.87
C ASN A 650 11.81 -19.77 1.37
N GLY A 651 13.13 -19.64 1.11
CA GLY A 651 14.07 -18.59 1.56
C GLY A 651 13.62 -17.14 1.76
N LEU A 652 14.57 -16.21 1.84
CA LEU A 652 14.36 -14.86 1.32
C LEU A 652 15.65 -14.18 0.83
N ILE A 653 15.75 -12.85 0.74
CA ILE A 653 15.20 -11.93 -0.27
C ILE A 653 14.40 -10.71 0.18
N GLN A 654 14.72 -9.62 -0.57
CA GLN A 654 13.90 -7.00 -1.42
C GLN A 654 13.31 -6.61 -2.86
N ALA A 655 12.00 -6.58 -2.94
CA ALA A 655 11.22 -5.37 -3.08
C ALA A 655 12.06 -4.15 -2.79
N SER A 656 12.99 -3.74 -3.67
CA SER A 656 13.95 -2.66 -3.38
C SER A 656 13.26 -1.30 -3.19
N ASP A 657 11.93 -1.29 -3.26
CA ASP A 657 10.98 -0.34 -2.67
C ASP A 657 11.00 -0.35 -1.12
N GLY A 658 11.13 -1.51 -0.49
CA GLY A 658 11.69 -1.75 0.84
C GLY A 658 11.12 -2.93 1.64
N ILE A 659 10.55 -4.01 1.06
CA ILE A 659 9.65 -5.00 1.75
C ILE A 659 10.03 -6.51 1.59
N PHE A 660 9.38 -7.47 2.30
CA PHE A 660 9.90 -8.83 2.70
C PHE A 660 8.93 -9.99 2.55
N TYR A 661 9.48 -11.20 2.36
CA TYR A 661 9.02 -11.99 1.23
C TYR A 661 9.62 -13.38 0.88
N GLY A 662 8.87 -14.49 0.96
CA GLY A 662 9.31 -15.83 0.50
C GLY A 662 8.15 -16.82 0.37
N THR A 663 8.34 -18.15 0.46
CA THR A 663 7.22 -19.07 0.79
C THR A 663 7.54 -20.06 1.89
N THR A 664 6.99 -21.27 1.97
CA THR A 664 6.06 -21.71 3.06
C THR A 664 5.76 -23.28 2.87
N SER A 665 5.00 -24.13 3.64
CA SER A 665 5.00 -25.67 3.54
C SER A 665 3.75 -26.64 3.48
N GLU A 666 2.46 -26.34 3.63
CA GLU A 666 1.31 -27.31 3.55
C GLU A 666 -0.02 -26.50 3.76
N GLY A 667 -1.07 -26.95 4.48
CA GLY A 667 -1.89 -26.11 5.40
C GLY A 667 -3.38 -25.80 5.08
N GLY A 668 -3.94 -24.72 5.66
CA GLY A 668 -5.26 -24.11 5.35
C GLY A 668 -6.17 -24.66 4.23
N ALA A 669 -6.27 -23.96 3.09
CA ALA A 669 -7.25 -24.18 2.02
C ALA A 669 -7.34 -25.61 1.43
N ASP A 670 -6.25 -26.21 0.92
CA ASP A 670 -6.17 -27.58 0.34
C ASP A 670 -4.97 -28.48 0.84
N ASP A 671 -4.37 -28.23 2.03
CA ASP A 671 -3.13 -28.83 2.61
C ASP A 671 -1.79 -28.63 1.88
N VAL A 672 -1.79 -27.69 0.95
CA VAL A 672 -0.75 -27.36 0.00
C VAL A 672 -0.65 -25.84 -0.32
N GLY A 673 -0.70 -24.87 0.67
CA GLY A 673 -0.09 -23.47 0.95
C GLY A 673 -0.80 -22.04 0.99
N VAL A 674 -0.16 -20.95 1.47
CA VAL A 674 -0.37 -19.45 1.33
C VAL A 674 0.76 -18.43 0.94
N VAL A 675 0.37 -17.41 0.17
CA VAL A 675 1.15 -16.33 -0.53
C VAL A 675 1.01 -14.95 0.21
N PHE A 676 1.99 -13.99 0.20
CA PHE A 676 2.20 -12.79 1.10
C PHE A 676 3.26 -11.66 0.84
N ARG A 677 3.45 -10.69 1.78
CA ARG A 677 4.51 -9.65 1.91
C ARG A 677 4.62 -9.22 3.41
N LEU A 678 5.62 -8.39 3.79
CA LEU A 678 5.60 -7.53 5.00
C LEU A 678 5.70 -6.04 4.70
N ARG A 679 4.65 -5.26 4.97
CA ARG A 679 4.83 -3.79 4.93
C ARG A 679 5.84 -3.34 5.99
N LYS A 680 6.97 -2.76 5.56
CA LYS A 680 7.68 -1.73 6.34
C LYS A 680 6.70 -0.56 6.43
N THR A 681 6.14 -0.31 7.62
CA THR A 681 4.98 0.57 7.84
C THR A 681 5.37 2.05 7.83
N THR A 682 5.84 2.53 6.67
CA THR A 682 6.06 3.94 6.36
C THR A 682 4.82 4.58 5.71
N GLY A 683 4.68 5.91 5.81
CA GLY A 683 3.42 6.62 5.58
C GLY A 683 2.78 6.41 4.21
N ILE A 684 1.54 5.94 4.20
CA ILE A 684 0.69 5.81 3.01
C ILE A 684 0.18 7.21 2.60
N ASN A 685 0.46 7.62 1.36
CA ASN A 685 0.03 8.91 0.81
C ASN A 685 -1.22 8.82 -0.09
N GLU A 686 -1.61 7.62 -0.54
CA GLU A 686 -2.76 7.36 -1.41
C GLU A 686 -3.34 5.97 -1.09
N LEU A 687 -4.67 5.81 -1.20
CA LEU A 687 -5.37 4.55 -0.96
C LEU A 687 -6.56 4.40 -1.91
N LYS A 688 -6.62 3.28 -2.62
CA LYS A 688 -7.70 2.94 -3.58
C LYS A 688 -8.76 2.06 -2.93
N LEU A 689 -10.03 2.31 -3.26
CA LEU A 689 -11.19 1.58 -2.75
C LEU A 689 -12.11 1.17 -3.91
N THR A 690 -12.68 -0.03 -3.83
CA THR A 690 -13.69 -0.52 -4.78
C THR A 690 -15.03 -0.58 -4.06
N LEU A 691 -16.05 0.09 -4.59
CA LEU A 691 -17.41 0.05 -4.07
C LEU A 691 -18.31 -0.78 -4.99
N ASN A 692 -18.92 -1.83 -4.44
CA ASN A 692 -19.91 -2.63 -5.16
C ASN A 692 -21.24 -1.85 -5.32
N ALA A 693 -22.07 -2.21 -6.31
CA ALA A 693 -23.38 -1.60 -6.49
C ALA A 693 -24.27 -1.77 -5.24
N GLY A 694 -24.75 -0.67 -4.67
CA GLY A 694 -25.49 -0.65 -3.40
C GLY A 694 -24.64 -0.90 -2.14
N GLY A 695 -23.33 -1.09 -2.29
CA GLY A 695 -22.38 -1.30 -1.20
C GLY A 695 -21.85 -0.01 -0.57
N THR A 696 -21.02 -0.16 0.46
CA THR A 696 -20.34 0.93 1.16
C THR A 696 -18.90 0.52 1.49
N GLY A 697 -18.05 1.49 1.79
CA GLY A 697 -16.65 1.30 2.17
C GLY A 697 -16.18 2.44 3.06
N ALA A 698 -15.32 2.13 4.04
CA ALA A 698 -14.84 3.10 5.02
C ALA A 698 -13.35 2.88 5.32
N ILE A 699 -12.65 3.96 5.62
CA ILE A 699 -11.23 4.00 6.01
C ILE A 699 -11.07 4.92 7.21
N SER A 700 -10.02 4.73 8.01
CA SER A 700 -9.76 5.55 9.19
C SER A 700 -8.26 5.82 9.36
N ILE A 701 -7.94 6.94 10.01
CA ILE A 701 -6.57 7.34 10.36
C ILE A 701 -6.41 7.11 11.87
N GLY A 702 -5.39 6.35 12.28
CA GLY A 702 -5.25 5.83 13.65
C GLY A 702 -4.99 6.86 14.76
N GLY A 703 -4.91 8.15 14.46
CA GLY A 703 -4.82 9.23 15.47
C GLY A 703 -3.55 9.27 16.33
N THR A 704 -2.52 8.45 16.03
CA THR A 704 -1.34 8.26 16.87
C THR A 704 -0.30 9.40 16.86
N ALA A 705 -0.56 10.50 16.14
CA ALA A 705 0.35 11.63 16.06
C ALA A 705 0.28 12.49 17.34
N ALA A 706 1.43 12.75 17.97
CA ALA A 706 1.53 13.51 19.23
C ALA A 706 1.04 14.98 19.15
N ASN A 707 0.76 15.50 17.95
CA ASN A 707 0.16 16.82 17.72
C ASN A 707 -0.88 16.71 16.61
N VAL A 708 -1.93 17.52 16.68
CA VAL A 708 -2.93 17.65 15.60
C VAL A 708 -2.25 18.14 14.32
N ARG A 709 -2.52 17.49 13.20
CA ARG A 709 -2.02 17.87 11.87
C ARG A 709 -3.22 18.18 10.96
N PRO A 710 -3.56 19.46 10.72
CA PRO A 710 -4.60 19.81 9.76
C PRO A 710 -4.18 19.40 8.34
N GLY A 711 -5.16 18.94 7.55
CA GLY A 711 -4.97 18.45 6.20
C GLY A 711 -6.30 18.32 5.48
N TYR A 712 -6.26 17.92 4.22
CA TYR A 712 -7.43 17.60 3.41
C TYR A 712 -7.13 16.38 2.54
N ALA A 713 -8.17 15.69 2.10
CA ALA A 713 -8.09 14.56 1.19
C ALA A 713 -8.87 14.85 -0.11
N THR A 714 -8.57 14.10 -1.17
CA THR A 714 -9.27 14.15 -2.45
C THR A 714 -9.55 12.72 -2.92
N ALA A 715 -10.77 12.44 -3.36
CA ALA A 715 -11.12 11.19 -4.02
C ALA A 715 -11.34 11.44 -5.51
N ALA A 716 -10.65 10.67 -6.36
CA ALA A 716 -10.96 10.55 -7.78
C ALA A 716 -11.91 9.35 -7.98
N VAL A 717 -12.62 9.32 -9.11
CA VAL A 717 -13.53 8.24 -9.48
C VAL A 717 -13.05 7.64 -10.79
N ASP A 718 -12.34 6.50 -10.71
CA ASP A 718 -11.75 5.84 -11.88
C ASP A 718 -12.80 5.34 -12.87
N SER A 719 -13.97 4.93 -12.37
CA SER A 719 -15.13 4.50 -13.15
C SER A 719 -16.41 4.52 -12.31
N GLY A 720 -17.57 4.61 -12.97
CA GLY A 720 -18.88 4.68 -12.31
C GLY A 720 -19.30 6.10 -11.94
N ALA A 721 -20.37 6.21 -11.15
CA ALA A 721 -20.87 7.50 -10.65
C ALA A 721 -20.20 7.88 -9.33
N THR A 722 -20.03 9.19 -9.08
CA THR A 722 -19.45 9.70 -7.83
C THR A 722 -20.30 9.30 -6.62
N PRO A 723 -19.73 8.63 -5.61
CA PRO A 723 -20.46 8.24 -4.41
C PRO A 723 -20.70 9.44 -3.47
N TYR A 724 -21.78 9.40 -2.71
CA TYR A 724 -21.95 10.28 -1.55
C TYR A 724 -20.94 9.88 -0.45
N GLY A 725 -20.27 10.86 0.15
CA GLY A 725 -19.25 10.65 1.17
C GLY A 725 -19.43 11.54 2.39
N THR A 726 -18.97 11.06 3.55
CA THR A 726 -18.92 11.82 4.80
C THR A 726 -17.63 11.50 5.57
N ALA A 727 -17.04 12.49 6.21
CA ALA A 727 -15.85 12.37 7.04
C ALA A 727 -16.24 12.48 8.51
N VAL A 728 -15.91 11.47 9.31
CA VAL A 728 -16.22 11.43 10.75
C VAL A 728 -15.01 11.89 11.55
N PHE A 729 -15.10 13.08 12.14
CA PHE A 729 -14.10 13.65 13.02
C PHE A 729 -14.32 13.16 14.45
N ARG A 730 -13.40 12.36 15.00
CA ARG A 730 -13.43 11.85 16.37
C ARG A 730 -12.32 12.48 17.21
N LEU A 731 -12.68 12.97 18.39
CA LEU A 731 -11.74 13.34 19.45
C LEU A 731 -11.81 12.29 20.57
N SER A 732 -10.67 11.64 20.84
CA SER A 732 -10.50 10.77 22.01
C SER A 732 -9.41 11.31 22.92
N GLN A 733 -9.60 11.21 24.23
CA GLN A 733 -8.63 11.61 25.27
C GLN A 733 -8.55 10.48 26.30
N ASN A 734 -7.33 10.09 26.70
CA ASN A 734 -7.09 9.01 27.66
C ASN A 734 -7.81 7.68 27.34
N GLY A 735 -8.00 7.37 26.05
CA GLY A 735 -8.73 6.18 25.56
C GLY A 735 -10.25 6.33 25.49
N VAL A 736 -10.83 7.41 26.02
CA VAL A 736 -12.27 7.68 26.00
C VAL A 736 -12.63 8.59 24.82
N ILE A 737 -13.75 8.32 24.14
CA ILE A 737 -14.28 9.22 23.10
C ILE A 737 -14.94 10.42 23.79
N VAL A 738 -14.48 11.62 23.45
CA VAL A 738 -14.93 12.90 24.03
C VAL A 738 -15.94 13.60 23.11
N SER A 739 -15.73 13.52 21.79
CA SER A 739 -16.68 14.07 20.81
C SER A 739 -16.51 13.42 19.43
N GLU A 740 -17.59 13.41 18.65
CA GLU A 740 -17.61 12.90 17.29
C GLU A 740 -18.58 13.72 16.42
N ALA A 741 -18.18 14.07 15.18
CA ALA A 741 -19.01 14.84 14.24
C ALA A 741 -18.81 14.38 12.80
N ALA A 742 -19.91 14.16 12.07
CA ALA A 742 -19.90 13.71 10.67
C ALA A 742 -20.12 14.88 9.69
N VAL A 743 -19.14 15.12 8.81
CA VAL A 743 -19.11 16.21 7.83
C VAL A 743 -19.29 15.65 6.41
N PRO A 744 -20.36 15.98 5.68
CA PRO A 744 -20.51 15.62 4.27
C PRO A 744 -19.35 16.13 3.40
N ALA A 745 -19.00 15.40 2.34
CA ALA A 745 -18.02 15.84 1.35
C ALA A 745 -18.46 17.18 0.72
N SER A 746 -17.57 18.18 0.72
CA SER A 746 -17.89 19.56 0.29
C SER A 746 -17.60 19.77 -1.21
N PRO A 747 -18.62 20.06 -2.05
CA PRO A 747 -18.42 20.36 -3.46
C PRO A 747 -17.61 21.65 -3.68
N PRO A 748 -16.83 21.76 -4.76
CA PRO A 748 -16.13 23.01 -5.09
C PRO A 748 -17.12 24.10 -5.56
N THR A 749 -17.23 25.21 -4.83
CA THR A 749 -18.02 26.39 -5.21
C THR A 749 -17.13 27.63 -5.39
N ARG A 750 -17.66 28.66 -6.06
CA ARG A 750 -17.04 29.99 -6.23
C ARG A 750 -17.59 31.04 -5.25
N SER A 751 -18.73 30.76 -4.60
CA SER A 751 -19.40 31.71 -3.70
C SER A 751 -20.16 30.95 -2.62
N ALA A 752 -19.81 31.16 -1.35
CA ALA A 752 -20.40 30.44 -0.22
C ALA A 752 -20.75 31.39 0.94
N ARG A 753 -21.74 31.02 1.76
CA ARG A 753 -22.08 31.72 3.01
C ARG A 753 -22.14 30.73 4.18
N VAL A 754 -21.54 31.12 5.30
CA VAL A 754 -21.33 30.27 6.48
C VAL A 754 -21.85 30.99 7.73
N PHE A 755 -22.49 30.26 8.65
CA PHE A 755 -22.91 30.83 9.94
C PHE A 755 -21.72 30.92 10.91
N ILE A 756 -21.53 32.10 11.51
CA ILE A 756 -20.47 32.37 12.48
C ILE A 756 -21.06 32.47 13.89
N ASP A 757 -20.65 31.53 14.76
CA ASP A 757 -20.88 31.55 16.19
C ASP A 757 -19.51 31.71 16.87
N TYR A 758 -19.24 32.91 17.39
CA TYR A 758 -18.04 33.17 18.19
C TYR A 758 -18.46 33.94 19.43
N ARG A 759 -18.39 33.26 20.57
CA ARG A 759 -18.83 33.76 21.88
C ARG A 759 -17.93 33.20 22.97
N THR A 760 -17.56 34.03 23.93
CA THR A 760 -16.75 33.63 25.09
C THR A 760 -17.49 33.92 26.38
N GLY A 761 -17.40 33.02 27.36
CA GLY A 761 -18.02 33.20 28.69
C GLY A 761 -19.56 33.14 28.69
N VAL A 762 -20.18 32.37 27.80
CA VAL A 762 -21.64 32.21 27.72
C VAL A 762 -22.18 31.50 28.98
N PRO A 763 -23.05 32.13 29.79
CA PRO A 763 -23.57 31.50 31.01
C PRO A 763 -24.37 30.23 30.72
N ALA A 764 -24.11 29.15 31.46
CA ALA A 764 -24.64 27.82 31.15
C ALA A 764 -25.05 27.00 32.39
N GLY A 765 -25.84 27.61 33.27
CA GLY A 765 -26.39 27.00 34.50
C GLY A 765 -25.35 26.85 35.61
N VAL A 766 -24.28 26.09 35.34
CA VAL A 766 -23.07 26.01 36.16
C VAL A 766 -21.90 26.43 35.28
N GLY A 767 -21.16 27.47 35.69
CA GLY A 767 -20.04 28.00 34.91
C GLY A 767 -20.45 28.64 33.58
N ALA A 768 -19.51 28.67 32.64
CA ALA A 768 -19.65 29.32 31.35
C ALA A 768 -19.03 28.49 30.21
N LEU A 769 -19.48 28.74 28.98
CA LEU A 769 -19.06 28.06 27.76
C LEU A 769 -18.36 29.03 26.81
N ASP A 770 -17.32 28.55 26.13
CA ASP A 770 -16.72 29.21 24.97
C ASP A 770 -17.09 28.46 23.69
N ILE A 771 -17.37 29.20 22.62
CA ILE A 771 -17.89 28.70 21.34
C ILE A 771 -17.14 29.37 20.19
N TYR A 772 -16.72 28.56 19.21
CA TYR A 772 -15.87 28.99 18.10
C TYR A 772 -16.29 28.32 16.78
N THR A 773 -16.63 29.10 15.74
CA THR A 773 -16.60 28.60 14.36
C THR A 773 -15.16 28.48 13.87
N GLY A 774 -14.74 27.26 13.55
CA GLY A 774 -13.59 26.93 12.71
C GLY A 774 -13.99 26.79 11.25
N LEU A 775 -13.15 27.29 10.35
CA LEU A 775 -13.32 27.30 8.91
C LEU A 775 -12.14 26.56 8.26
N ALA A 776 -12.41 25.69 7.29
CA ALA A 776 -11.41 25.04 6.47
C ALA A 776 -11.73 25.24 4.99
N ILE A 777 -10.71 25.58 4.19
CA ILE A 777 -10.83 25.77 2.74
C ILE A 777 -9.70 25.03 2.05
N ALA A 778 -10.02 24.27 1.01
CA ALA A 778 -9.06 23.57 0.15
C ALA A 778 -9.27 23.94 -1.32
N HIS A 779 -8.18 24.02 -2.08
CA HIS A 779 -8.20 24.42 -3.48
C HIS A 779 -7.44 23.45 -4.40
N ARG A 780 -8.09 23.02 -5.49
CA ARG A 780 -7.59 22.05 -6.49
C ARG A 780 -7.87 22.49 -7.94
N GLY A 781 -8.05 23.79 -8.17
CA GLY A 781 -8.22 24.35 -9.53
C GLY A 781 -6.88 24.47 -10.28
N ALA A 782 -6.93 24.94 -11.53
CA ALA A 782 -5.76 25.02 -12.41
C ALA A 782 -4.82 26.23 -12.16
N SER A 783 -5.23 27.19 -11.32
CA SER A 783 -4.46 28.39 -10.97
C SER A 783 -4.86 28.89 -9.59
N PRO A 784 -4.00 29.62 -8.84
CA PRO A 784 -4.31 30.05 -7.48
C PRO A 784 -5.64 30.80 -7.35
N ALA A 785 -6.40 30.45 -6.32
CA ALA A 785 -7.61 31.18 -5.96
C ALA A 785 -7.24 32.51 -5.28
N ALA A 786 -7.90 33.61 -5.68
CA ALA A 786 -8.00 34.83 -4.89
C ALA A 786 -9.36 34.79 -4.19
N ILE A 787 -9.37 34.97 -2.86
CA ILE A 787 -10.53 34.74 -2.00
C ILE A 787 -10.81 36.00 -1.19
N THR A 788 -12.05 36.50 -1.26
CA THR A 788 -12.53 37.62 -0.44
C THR A 788 -13.50 37.12 0.62
N TYR A 789 -13.23 37.52 1.86
CA TYR A 789 -14.00 37.17 3.05
C TYR A 789 -14.74 38.41 3.53
N THR A 790 -16.07 38.36 3.61
CA THR A 790 -16.91 39.45 4.14
C THR A 790 -17.75 38.92 5.29
N LEU A 791 -17.37 39.29 6.51
CA LEU A 791 -18.12 39.00 7.73
C LEU A 791 -19.19 40.08 7.92
N ARG A 792 -20.45 39.65 8.05
CA ARG A 792 -21.59 40.49 8.40
C ARG A 792 -22.14 40.11 9.78
N ASP A 793 -22.78 41.05 10.45
CA ASP A 793 -23.63 40.75 11.61
C ASP A 793 -25.05 40.30 11.17
N ARG A 794 -25.93 40.07 12.17
CA ARG A 794 -27.33 39.70 11.95
C ARG A 794 -28.10 40.73 11.13
N ASP A 795 -27.72 42.01 11.25
CA ASP A 795 -28.35 43.18 10.63
C ASP A 795 -27.68 43.53 9.28
N ALA A 796 -26.93 42.55 8.73
CA ALA A 796 -26.19 42.57 7.46
C ALA A 796 -25.07 43.63 7.34
N GLN A 797 -24.75 44.35 8.42
CA GLN A 797 -23.67 45.34 8.41
C GLN A 797 -22.33 44.64 8.28
N ILE A 798 -21.41 45.19 7.47
CA ILE A 798 -20.08 44.60 7.30
C ILE A 798 -19.25 44.89 8.56
N VAL A 799 -18.87 43.81 9.23
CA VAL A 799 -18.11 43.80 10.50
C VAL A 799 -16.61 43.72 10.23
N ALA A 800 -16.21 42.93 9.23
CA ALA A 800 -14.85 42.82 8.75
C ALA A 800 -14.83 42.33 7.30
N THR A 801 -13.90 42.84 6.50
CA THR A 801 -13.55 42.29 5.18
C THR A 801 -12.08 41.91 5.20
N GLY A 802 -11.70 40.89 4.43
CA GLY A 802 -10.30 40.57 4.19
C GLY A 802 -10.08 39.81 2.89
N HIS A 803 -8.85 39.86 2.37
CA HIS A 803 -8.47 39.32 1.08
C HIS A 803 -7.26 38.40 1.23
N GLY A 804 -7.38 37.19 0.69
CA GLY A 804 -6.32 36.17 0.73
C GLY A 804 -6.14 35.48 -0.62
N SER A 805 -5.11 34.64 -0.71
CA SER A 805 -4.93 33.75 -1.86
C SER A 805 -4.53 32.35 -1.42
N LEU A 806 -5.06 31.34 -2.13
CA LEU A 806 -4.83 29.93 -1.84
C LEU A 806 -4.26 29.24 -3.10
N GLY A 807 -3.01 28.79 -2.99
CA GLY A 807 -2.30 28.13 -4.09
C GLY A 807 -2.94 26.79 -4.51
N VAL A 808 -2.63 26.34 -5.73
CA VAL A 808 -3.08 25.04 -6.23
C VAL A 808 -2.56 23.92 -5.34
N GLY A 809 -3.47 23.08 -4.82
CA GLY A 809 -3.15 22.01 -3.89
C GLY A 809 -2.97 22.45 -2.43
N ALA A 810 -3.14 23.75 -2.12
CA ALA A 810 -3.08 24.24 -0.75
C ALA A 810 -4.43 24.13 -0.02
N HIS A 811 -4.35 24.15 1.30
CA HIS A 811 -5.51 24.29 2.19
C HIS A 811 -5.11 25.10 3.44
N PHE A 812 -6.11 25.53 4.21
CA PHE A 812 -5.93 25.89 5.62
C PHE A 812 -7.11 25.43 6.46
N ALA A 813 -6.93 25.38 7.77
CA ALA A 813 -7.98 25.30 8.78
C ALA A 813 -7.67 26.33 9.88
N LYS A 814 -8.62 27.21 10.18
CA LYS A 814 -8.47 28.39 11.05
C LYS A 814 -9.76 28.72 11.79
N PHE A 815 -9.68 29.19 13.04
CA PHE A 815 -10.81 29.85 13.69
C PHE A 815 -11.05 31.24 13.09
N ILE A 816 -12.28 31.76 13.19
CA ILE A 816 -12.65 33.07 12.63
C ILE A 816 -11.76 34.24 13.11
N HIS A 817 -11.20 34.17 14.32
CA HIS A 817 -10.27 35.18 14.86
C HIS A 817 -8.82 35.05 14.36
N GLU A 818 -8.45 33.87 13.84
CA GLU A 818 -7.16 33.54 13.23
C GLU A 818 -7.17 33.75 11.70
N LEU A 819 -8.32 34.07 11.08
CA LEU A 819 -8.43 34.21 9.62
C LEU A 819 -7.46 35.30 9.06
N ARG A 820 -7.03 36.23 9.92
CA ARG A 820 -5.92 37.17 9.68
C ARG A 820 -4.62 36.53 9.19
N ASP A 821 -4.37 35.27 9.53
CA ASP A 821 -3.15 34.54 9.15
C ASP A 821 -3.11 34.19 7.66
N VAL A 822 -4.27 34.23 6.98
CA VAL A 822 -4.43 33.94 5.54
C VAL A 822 -5.08 35.09 4.76
N ALA A 823 -5.67 36.06 5.45
CA ALA A 823 -6.20 37.32 4.93
C ALA A 823 -5.79 38.47 5.86
N PRO A 824 -4.58 39.07 5.72
CA PRO A 824 -3.95 39.95 6.72
C PRO A 824 -4.74 41.21 7.12
N ASP A 825 -5.68 41.64 6.29
CA ASP A 825 -6.58 42.77 6.51
C ASP A 825 -7.90 42.39 7.21
N PHE A 826 -8.17 41.10 7.44
CA PHE A 826 -9.35 40.61 8.17
C PHE A 826 -9.31 40.96 9.68
N ASN A 827 -9.74 42.17 10.00
CA ASN A 827 -9.69 42.74 11.34
C ASN A 827 -11.01 42.55 12.11
N LEU A 828 -11.18 41.37 12.72
CA LEU A 828 -12.32 41.07 13.59
C LEU A 828 -12.41 42.04 14.80
N PRO A 829 -13.52 42.79 15.00
CA PRO A 829 -13.67 43.73 16.11
C PRO A 829 -13.72 43.05 17.49
N ALA A 830 -13.06 43.65 18.49
CA ALA A 830 -13.00 43.14 19.85
C ALA A 830 -14.37 43.03 20.57
N SER A 831 -15.39 43.75 20.08
CA SER A 831 -16.77 43.69 20.57
C SER A 831 -17.56 42.47 20.09
N PHE A 832 -17.14 41.80 19.01
CA PHE A 832 -17.89 40.73 18.36
C PHE A 832 -18.29 39.57 19.29
N PRO A 833 -17.37 38.97 20.08
CA PRO A 833 -17.71 37.84 20.96
C PRO A 833 -18.63 38.17 22.15
N ALA A 834 -18.91 39.45 22.42
CA ALA A 834 -19.75 39.90 23.54
C ALA A 834 -21.09 40.54 23.10
N ALA A 835 -21.02 41.49 22.15
CA ALA A 835 -22.16 42.29 21.71
C ALA A 835 -22.86 41.68 20.49
N THR A 836 -22.11 41.45 19.40
CA THR A 836 -22.67 40.99 18.11
C THR A 836 -23.13 39.53 18.18
N ARG A 837 -22.31 38.67 18.82
CA ARG A 837 -22.53 37.25 19.17
C ARG A 837 -22.66 36.26 18.00
N PHE A 838 -23.25 36.67 16.88
CA PHE A 838 -23.48 35.85 15.69
C PHE A 838 -23.32 36.69 14.43
N GLY A 839 -23.02 36.04 13.31
CA GLY A 839 -22.95 36.67 12.00
C GLY A 839 -22.97 35.67 10.85
N SER A 840 -22.79 36.18 9.63
CA SER A 840 -22.56 35.37 8.42
C SER A 840 -21.18 35.71 7.84
N LEU A 841 -20.45 34.70 7.36
CA LEU A 841 -19.24 34.89 6.57
C LEU A 841 -19.54 34.53 5.12
N GLU A 842 -19.50 35.54 4.26
CA GLU A 842 -19.54 35.39 2.81
C GLU A 842 -18.12 35.19 2.28
N ILE A 843 -17.95 34.21 1.40
CA ILE A 843 -16.67 33.77 0.85
C ILE A 843 -16.82 33.74 -0.68
N THR A 844 -16.19 34.68 -1.38
CA THR A 844 -16.18 34.71 -2.85
C THR A 844 -14.78 34.41 -3.37
N SER A 845 -14.69 33.67 -4.49
CA SER A 845 -13.41 33.14 -4.98
C SER A 845 -13.28 33.19 -6.50
N SER A 846 -12.10 33.61 -6.98
CA SER A 846 -11.76 33.63 -8.42
C SER A 846 -11.65 32.23 -9.05
N GLN A 847 -11.61 31.17 -8.25
CA GLN A 847 -11.61 29.77 -8.68
C GLN A 847 -12.44 28.88 -7.73
N PRO A 848 -12.88 27.67 -8.15
CA PRO A 848 -13.62 26.78 -7.26
C PRO A 848 -12.78 26.35 -6.04
N VAL A 849 -13.41 26.36 -4.87
CA VAL A 849 -12.84 25.94 -3.58
C VAL A 849 -13.85 25.10 -2.81
N SER A 850 -13.40 24.06 -2.12
CA SER A 850 -14.24 23.30 -1.19
C SER A 850 -14.15 23.94 0.19
N VAL A 851 -15.29 24.20 0.81
CA VAL A 851 -15.40 24.89 2.11
C VAL A 851 -16.08 23.98 3.14
N VAL A 852 -15.52 23.89 4.34
CA VAL A 852 -16.11 23.20 5.50
C VAL A 852 -16.04 24.12 6.70
N ALA A 853 -17.07 24.08 7.55
CA ALA A 853 -17.05 24.77 8.83
C ALA A 853 -17.55 23.87 9.96
N LEU A 854 -16.92 24.01 11.12
CA LEU A 854 -17.22 23.29 12.35
C LEU A 854 -17.44 24.30 13.46
N ARG A 855 -18.47 24.08 14.28
CA ARG A 855 -18.73 24.83 15.49
C ARG A 855 -18.25 24.02 16.68
N LEU A 856 -17.21 24.53 17.34
CA LEU A 856 -16.64 23.94 18.54
C LEU A 856 -17.28 24.56 19.78
N THR A 857 -17.41 23.79 20.85
CA THR A 857 -17.85 24.28 22.16
C THR A 857 -17.05 23.60 23.27
N THR A 858 -16.36 24.36 24.10
CA THR A 858 -15.70 23.82 25.29
C THR A 858 -16.73 23.74 26.42
N ASN A 859 -16.98 22.54 26.94
CA ASN A 859 -17.99 22.32 27.97
C ASN A 859 -17.46 22.57 29.40
N GLN A 860 -18.35 22.48 30.40
CA GLN A 860 -18.06 22.71 31.81
C GLN A 860 -16.99 21.76 32.41
N ARG A 861 -16.66 20.64 31.73
CA ARG A 861 -15.60 19.70 32.12
C ARG A 861 -14.26 19.99 31.44
N GLY A 862 -14.18 21.03 30.60
CA GLY A 862 -13.01 21.36 29.78
C GLY A 862 -12.89 20.52 28.50
N GLU A 863 -13.91 19.72 28.17
CA GLU A 863 -13.93 18.89 26.97
C GLU A 863 -14.35 19.69 25.74
N THR A 864 -13.69 19.44 24.60
CA THR A 864 -14.06 20.05 23.32
C THR A 864 -15.13 19.22 22.61
N LEU A 865 -16.31 19.81 22.43
CA LEU A 865 -17.41 19.25 21.64
C LEU A 865 -17.37 19.80 20.21
N LEU A 866 -17.52 18.91 19.23
CA LEU A 866 -17.56 19.18 17.80
C LEU A 866 -19.01 19.13 17.29
N THR A 867 -19.43 20.14 16.53
CA THR A 867 -20.69 20.14 15.78
C THR A 867 -20.44 20.68 14.37
N THR A 868 -21.21 20.22 13.38
CA THR A 868 -21.09 20.70 12.00
C THR A 868 -21.97 21.93 11.77
N THR A 869 -21.55 22.80 10.86
CA THR A 869 -22.37 23.94 10.40
C THR A 869 -22.59 23.85 8.90
N PRO A 870 -23.83 24.03 8.39
CA PRO A 870 -24.10 23.98 6.97
C PRO A 870 -23.40 25.11 6.22
N ILE A 871 -23.05 24.84 4.96
CA ILE A 871 -22.51 25.80 4.00
C ILE A 871 -23.62 26.07 2.99
N ALA A 872 -23.99 27.34 2.80
CA ALA A 872 -24.90 27.75 1.73
C ALA A 872 -24.09 28.06 0.48
N ASP A 873 -24.36 27.37 -0.63
CA ASP A 873 -23.79 27.67 -1.94
C ASP A 873 -24.58 28.81 -2.60
N LEU A 874 -23.94 29.97 -2.74
CA LEU A 874 -24.56 31.16 -3.33
C LEU A 874 -24.59 31.13 -4.87
N SER A 875 -24.08 30.05 -5.48
CA SER A 875 -24.25 29.78 -6.92
C SER A 875 -25.49 28.95 -7.26
N ALA A 876 -26.19 28.40 -6.24
CA ALA A 876 -27.44 27.69 -6.42
C ALA A 876 -28.61 28.65 -6.75
N SER A 877 -29.54 28.19 -7.59
CA SER A 877 -30.77 28.94 -7.89
C SER A 877 -31.62 29.14 -6.63
N LEU A 878 -32.01 30.39 -6.35
CA LEU A 878 -32.93 30.73 -5.27
C LEU A 878 -34.28 30.02 -5.47
N THR A 879 -34.89 29.51 -4.39
CA THR A 879 -36.17 28.79 -4.44
C THR A 879 -37.15 29.29 -3.39
N ASN A 880 -38.40 29.52 -3.79
CA ASN A 880 -39.51 29.82 -2.86
C ASN A 880 -40.24 28.54 -2.37
N SER A 881 -39.63 27.37 -2.56
CA SER A 881 -40.07 26.10 -1.99
C SER A 881 -39.94 26.13 -0.45
N PRO A 882 -40.89 25.55 0.31
CA PRO A 882 -40.73 25.45 1.75
C PRO A 882 -39.55 24.56 2.15
N VAL A 883 -38.79 24.98 3.17
CA VAL A 883 -37.68 24.23 3.75
C VAL A 883 -38.16 23.52 5.02
N TYR A 884 -37.75 22.26 5.21
CA TYR A 884 -38.25 21.40 6.28
C TYR A 884 -37.12 20.99 7.23
N PHE A 885 -37.27 21.28 8.52
CA PHE A 885 -36.46 20.71 9.59
C PHE A 885 -37.21 19.50 10.15
N ALA A 886 -36.79 18.30 9.78
CA ALA A 886 -37.49 17.05 10.09
C ALA A 886 -37.44 16.64 11.59
N GLN A 887 -36.75 17.42 12.44
CA GLN A 887 -36.71 17.20 13.88
C GLN A 887 -36.57 18.53 14.64
N LEU A 888 -37.34 18.65 15.71
CA LEU A 888 -37.25 19.65 16.77
C LEU A 888 -37.47 18.93 18.12
N ALA A 889 -36.77 19.38 19.16
CA ALA A 889 -36.98 18.97 20.54
C ALA A 889 -36.93 20.19 21.48
N ASP A 890 -37.92 20.33 22.35
CA ASP A 890 -37.99 21.38 23.36
C ASP A 890 -38.45 20.82 24.71
N GLY A 891 -37.58 20.89 25.71
CA GLY A 891 -37.87 20.57 27.10
C GLY A 891 -37.14 19.36 27.69
N ARG A 892 -37.33 19.12 29.00
CA ARG A 892 -36.53 18.19 29.83
C ARG A 892 -35.00 18.40 29.71
N GLY A 893 -34.58 19.65 29.46
CA GLY A 893 -33.17 20.04 29.24
C GLY A 893 -32.75 20.15 27.77
N PHE A 894 -33.57 19.69 26.82
CA PHE A 894 -33.37 19.97 25.40
C PHE A 894 -33.89 21.36 25.03
N THR A 895 -33.21 22.02 24.09
CA THR A 895 -33.69 23.22 23.39
C THR A 895 -33.24 23.12 21.93
N THR A 896 -34.07 23.58 21.00
CA THR A 896 -33.73 23.61 19.57
C THR A 896 -33.33 25.03 19.17
N THR A 897 -32.24 25.16 18.43
CA THR A 897 -31.84 26.42 17.76
C THR A 897 -31.95 26.23 16.26
N LEU A 898 -32.86 26.97 15.62
CA LEU A 898 -32.99 27.05 14.16
C LEU A 898 -32.16 28.23 13.67
N ILE A 899 -31.42 28.03 12.58
CA ILE A 899 -30.57 29.04 11.95
C ILE A 899 -30.95 29.10 10.48
N LEU A 900 -31.29 30.31 10.01
CA LEU A 900 -31.53 30.60 8.60
C LEU A 900 -30.47 31.60 8.13
N LEU A 901 -29.85 31.33 6.97
CA LEU A 901 -28.97 32.27 6.28
C LEU A 901 -29.71 32.82 5.07
N ASN A 902 -29.71 34.14 4.90
CA ASN A 902 -30.14 34.75 3.65
C ASN A 902 -29.14 34.36 2.55
N THR A 903 -29.62 33.94 1.37
CA THR A 903 -28.78 33.50 0.24
C THR A 903 -28.86 34.44 -0.97
N SER A 904 -29.87 35.30 -1.01
CA SER A 904 -30.07 36.30 -2.04
C SER A 904 -29.31 37.62 -1.76
N ASN A 905 -29.61 38.63 -2.59
CA ASN A 905 -29.13 40.01 -2.48
C ASN A 905 -30.24 40.98 -2.00
N GLY A 906 -31.38 40.45 -1.53
CA GLY A 906 -32.52 41.22 -1.00
C GLY A 906 -32.93 40.74 0.39
N THR A 907 -33.93 41.38 0.99
CA THR A 907 -34.49 40.90 2.27
C THR A 907 -35.40 39.69 2.02
N GLU A 908 -35.02 38.53 2.55
CA GLU A 908 -35.83 37.31 2.55
C GLU A 908 -36.82 37.35 3.71
N SER A 909 -38.07 36.96 3.47
CA SER A 909 -39.11 36.95 4.51
C SER A 909 -40.11 35.82 4.30
N GLY A 910 -40.73 35.39 5.39
CA GLY A 910 -41.66 34.26 5.39
C GLY A 910 -42.08 33.86 6.80
N THR A 911 -42.55 32.61 6.94
CA THR A 911 -43.04 32.06 8.22
C THR A 911 -42.39 30.72 8.54
N LEU A 912 -41.95 30.53 9.78
CA LEU A 912 -41.66 29.25 10.41
C LEU A 912 -42.94 28.72 11.08
N ALA A 913 -43.48 27.59 10.61
CA ALA A 913 -44.59 26.89 11.25
C ALA A 913 -44.08 25.59 11.91
N ILE A 914 -44.51 25.33 13.14
CA ILE A 914 -44.06 24.23 14.00
C ILE A 914 -45.21 23.23 14.19
N PHE A 915 -44.91 21.95 14.04
CA PHE A 915 -45.88 20.86 14.08
C PHE A 915 -45.40 19.71 14.97
N ASP A 916 -46.33 18.91 15.48
CA ASP A 916 -46.04 17.64 16.17
C ASP A 916 -45.84 16.48 15.17
N ASP A 917 -45.56 15.29 15.69
CA ASP A 917 -45.35 14.07 14.90
C ASP A 917 -46.60 13.63 14.08
N ASN A 918 -47.79 14.15 14.42
CA ASN A 918 -49.04 13.93 13.69
C ASN A 918 -49.33 15.01 12.63
N GLY A 919 -48.49 16.06 12.55
CA GLY A 919 -48.69 17.22 11.69
C GLY A 919 -49.66 18.27 12.26
N ALA A 920 -50.05 18.19 13.53
CA ALA A 920 -50.87 19.19 14.19
C ALA A 920 -50.01 20.38 14.67
N PRO A 921 -50.49 21.64 14.62
CA PRO A 921 -49.69 22.82 15.01
C PRO A 921 -49.25 22.78 16.49
N LEU A 922 -47.93 22.77 16.72
CA LEU A 922 -47.33 22.59 18.04
C LEU A 922 -46.91 23.94 18.65
N ALA A 923 -47.64 24.38 19.68
CA ALA A 923 -47.34 25.65 20.35
C ALA A 923 -46.09 25.54 21.25
N LEU A 924 -45.07 26.35 20.95
CA LEU A 924 -43.82 26.51 21.72
C LEU A 924 -43.58 27.99 22.00
N SER A 925 -42.83 28.30 23.06
CA SER A 925 -42.29 29.65 23.29
C SER A 925 -40.91 29.75 22.67
N ASP A 926 -40.59 30.89 22.06
CA ASP A 926 -39.22 31.35 21.88
C ASP A 926 -38.60 31.69 23.26
N SER A 927 -37.32 32.07 23.28
CA SER A 927 -36.57 32.36 24.52
C SER A 927 -36.98 33.70 25.17
N GLY A 928 -38.20 33.76 25.70
CA GLY A 928 -38.74 34.88 26.47
C GLY A 928 -40.10 35.42 26.01
N GLY A 929 -40.66 34.92 24.90
CA GLY A 929 -41.92 35.39 24.32
C GLY A 929 -43.13 34.49 24.54
N THR A 930 -44.19 34.75 23.77
CA THR A 930 -45.50 34.09 23.91
C THR A 930 -45.55 32.78 23.12
N ALA A 931 -46.19 31.75 23.68
CA ALA A 931 -46.28 30.45 23.01
C ALA A 931 -47.13 30.51 21.73
N ALA A 932 -46.54 30.12 20.59
CA ALA A 932 -47.17 30.09 19.28
C ALA A 932 -46.71 28.86 18.49
N SER A 933 -47.48 28.46 17.47
CA SER A 933 -47.12 27.41 16.51
C SER A 933 -46.64 27.96 15.15
N ALA A 934 -46.59 29.29 15.00
CA ALA A 934 -46.05 29.96 13.82
C ALA A 934 -45.37 31.28 14.20
N PHE A 935 -44.21 31.55 13.58
CA PHE A 935 -43.38 32.73 13.82
C PHE A 935 -42.94 33.33 12.48
N PRO A 936 -43.13 34.65 12.23
CA PRO A 936 -42.59 35.29 11.05
C PRO A 936 -41.06 35.39 11.14
N TYR A 937 -40.38 35.33 10.00
CA TYR A 937 -38.96 35.66 9.88
C TYR A 937 -38.75 36.74 8.81
N SER A 938 -37.73 37.56 9.01
CA SER A 938 -37.21 38.51 8.04
C SER A 938 -35.70 38.55 8.20
N ILE A 939 -34.97 38.42 7.09
CA ILE A 939 -33.51 38.32 7.06
C ILE A 939 -32.99 39.33 6.03
N PRO A 940 -32.28 40.40 6.45
CA PRO A 940 -31.64 41.33 5.52
C PRO A 940 -30.68 40.63 4.55
N ALA A 941 -30.36 41.26 3.42
CA ALA A 941 -29.50 40.70 2.38
C ALA A 941 -28.16 40.20 2.94
N GLY A 942 -27.90 38.90 2.86
CA GLY A 942 -26.73 38.25 3.46
C GLY A 942 -26.67 38.21 4.99
N GLY A 943 -27.71 38.63 5.71
CA GLY A 943 -27.84 38.49 7.15
C GLY A 943 -28.17 37.06 7.60
N ALA A 944 -28.41 36.88 8.90
CA ALA A 944 -28.75 35.59 9.51
C ALA A 944 -29.86 35.74 10.57
N PHE A 945 -30.82 34.83 10.55
CA PHE A 945 -31.91 34.75 11.52
C PHE A 945 -31.73 33.53 12.43
N VAL A 946 -31.94 33.70 13.73
CA VAL A 946 -31.75 32.65 14.74
C VAL A 946 -32.98 32.61 15.65
N PHE A 947 -33.63 31.45 15.73
CA PHE A 947 -34.76 31.19 16.61
C PHE A 947 -34.38 30.08 17.60
N GLN A 948 -34.56 30.31 18.90
CA GLN A 948 -34.26 29.33 19.94
C GLN A 948 -35.51 29.06 20.80
N THR A 949 -35.82 27.79 21.03
CA THR A 949 -36.95 27.39 21.89
C THR A 949 -36.66 27.68 23.37
N GLY A 950 -37.71 27.97 24.13
CA GLY A 950 -37.60 28.46 25.50
C GLY A 950 -37.19 27.43 26.57
N GLY A 951 -37.23 26.12 26.29
CA GLY A 951 -36.85 25.07 27.23
C GLY A 951 -37.98 24.69 28.20
N GLN A 952 -38.94 23.91 27.73
CA GLN A 952 -40.13 23.53 28.49
C GLN A 952 -39.87 22.45 29.58
N ALA A 953 -40.75 22.35 30.57
CA ALA A 953 -40.61 21.34 31.63
C ALA A 953 -40.85 19.91 31.11
N ALA A 954 -41.93 19.72 30.33
CA ALA A 954 -42.18 18.51 29.57
C ALA A 954 -41.47 18.57 28.22
N LEU A 955 -41.01 17.41 27.72
CA LEU A 955 -40.41 17.30 26.39
C LEU A 955 -41.51 17.30 25.34
N LYS A 956 -41.44 18.24 24.41
CA LYS A 956 -42.18 18.26 23.14
C LYS A 956 -41.22 17.93 22.00
N ALA A 957 -41.66 17.09 21.08
CA ALA A 957 -40.96 16.76 19.84
C ALA A 957 -41.86 17.08 18.64
N GLY A 958 -41.25 17.21 17.46
CA GLY A 958 -41.97 17.52 16.22
C GLY A 958 -41.04 17.98 15.11
N TRP A 959 -41.55 18.79 14.18
CA TRP A 959 -40.84 19.28 13.00
C TRP A 959 -41.25 20.72 12.62
N VAL A 960 -40.47 21.36 11.73
CA VAL A 960 -40.66 22.78 11.37
C VAL A 960 -40.63 22.99 9.86
N LYS A 961 -41.52 23.86 9.35
CA LYS A 961 -41.62 24.29 7.95
C LYS A 961 -41.34 25.78 7.83
N ALA A 962 -40.27 26.18 7.14
CA ALA A 962 -40.05 27.55 6.69
C ALA A 962 -40.70 27.77 5.32
N THR A 963 -41.52 28.82 5.14
CA THR A 963 -42.20 29.13 3.87
C THR A 963 -41.92 30.59 3.45
N PRO A 964 -41.27 30.85 2.28
CA PRO A 964 -40.99 32.20 1.78
C PRO A 964 -42.20 32.93 1.14
N ASN A 965 -42.08 34.25 0.96
CA ASN A 965 -43.08 35.13 0.31
C ASN A 965 -42.76 35.42 -1.19
N PRO A 966 -43.74 35.43 -2.13
CA PRO A 966 -43.50 35.60 -3.58
C PRO A 966 -43.74 37.03 -4.14
N GLY A 967 -43.25 37.30 -5.37
CA GLY A 967 -43.49 38.56 -6.11
C GLY A 967 -43.07 38.52 -7.60
N THR A 968 -43.36 39.56 -8.38
CA THR A 968 -43.02 39.74 -9.82
C THR A 968 -42.79 41.22 -10.18
N SER A 969 -42.42 41.54 -11.43
CA SER A 969 -42.17 42.92 -11.92
C SER A 969 -42.47 43.11 -13.41
N ALA A 970 -42.89 44.30 -13.83
CA ALA A 970 -43.18 44.65 -15.21
C ALA A 970 -42.68 46.06 -15.57
N TYR A 971 -42.19 46.27 -16.80
CA TYR A 971 -41.78 47.58 -17.29
C TYR A 971 -42.98 48.41 -17.76
N VAL A 972 -42.88 49.73 -17.64
CA VAL A 972 -43.95 50.70 -17.85
C VAL A 972 -43.40 51.87 -18.66
N ASP A 973 -44.08 52.17 -19.76
CA ASP A 973 -43.84 53.31 -20.64
C ASP A 973 -45.11 54.15 -20.79
N LYS A 974 -44.97 55.45 -20.52
CA LYS A 974 -45.96 56.51 -20.73
C LYS A 974 -45.36 57.70 -21.53
N SER A 975 -44.39 57.40 -22.40
CA SER A 975 -43.65 58.39 -23.21
C SER A 975 -43.98 58.30 -24.69
N GLY A 976 -43.76 59.38 -25.45
CA GLY A 976 -43.84 59.36 -26.92
C GLY A 976 -45.21 59.01 -27.53
N GLY A 977 -46.30 59.04 -26.75
CA GLY A 977 -47.63 58.58 -27.16
C GLY A 977 -47.96 57.12 -26.80
N HIS A 978 -47.05 56.43 -26.13
CA HIS A 978 -47.30 55.13 -25.50
C HIS A 978 -48.08 55.28 -24.18
N ASP A 979 -48.84 54.24 -23.82
CA ASP A 979 -49.25 53.98 -22.44
C ASP A 979 -49.19 52.45 -22.19
N THR A 980 -49.13 52.06 -20.92
CA THR A 980 -48.97 50.65 -20.51
C THR A 980 -50.19 50.16 -19.76
N GLY A 981 -50.89 49.19 -20.33
CA GLY A 981 -51.98 48.47 -19.68
C GLY A 981 -51.44 47.32 -18.84
N LEU A 982 -51.92 47.22 -17.60
CA LEU A 982 -51.69 46.08 -16.71
C LEU A 982 -53.02 45.37 -16.44
N ALA A 983 -53.05 44.06 -16.62
CA ALA A 983 -54.15 43.21 -16.22
C ALA A 983 -53.67 42.16 -15.21
N VAL A 984 -54.43 41.97 -14.12
CA VAL A 984 -54.11 41.03 -13.05
C VAL A 984 -55.36 40.25 -12.65
N ALA A 985 -55.23 38.93 -12.48
CA ALA A 985 -56.29 38.01 -12.09
C ALA A 985 -55.91 37.20 -10.85
N ASN A 986 -56.89 36.90 -10.01
CA ASN A 986 -56.76 36.08 -8.81
C ASN A 986 -57.36 34.69 -9.05
N PRO A 987 -56.55 33.63 -9.28
CA PRO A 987 -57.04 32.26 -9.42
C PRO A 987 -57.36 31.59 -8.07
N GLY A 988 -57.12 32.26 -6.94
CA GLY A 988 -57.33 31.71 -5.60
C GLY A 988 -58.79 31.73 -5.15
N GLY A 989 -59.14 30.80 -4.25
CA GLY A 989 -60.47 30.71 -3.61
C GLY A 989 -60.74 31.76 -2.51
N SER A 990 -59.76 32.62 -2.20
CA SER A 990 -59.84 33.71 -1.23
C SER A 990 -59.55 35.05 -1.90
N ALA A 991 -60.02 36.15 -1.32
CA ALA A 991 -59.67 37.49 -1.79
C ALA A 991 -58.16 37.73 -1.68
N ASN A 992 -57.60 38.43 -2.66
CA ASN A 992 -56.16 38.61 -2.83
C ASN A 992 -55.83 40.11 -2.91
N SER A 993 -55.03 40.60 -1.97
CA SER A 993 -54.53 41.97 -1.94
C SER A 993 -53.20 42.06 -2.68
N ILE A 994 -53.21 42.64 -3.88
CA ILE A 994 -52.05 42.76 -4.76
C ILE A 994 -51.49 44.16 -4.66
N VAL A 995 -50.23 44.28 -4.24
CA VAL A 995 -49.52 45.55 -4.05
C VAL A 995 -48.75 45.91 -5.31
N LEU A 996 -48.88 47.16 -5.75
CA LEU A 996 -48.17 47.76 -6.87
C LEU A 996 -47.29 48.90 -6.37
N GLN A 997 -46.01 48.94 -6.78
CA GLN A 997 -45.13 50.08 -6.58
C GLN A 997 -44.34 50.37 -7.84
N ALA A 998 -44.43 51.61 -8.34
CA ALA A 998 -43.62 52.08 -9.46
C ALA A 998 -42.24 52.57 -8.98
N PHE A 999 -41.24 52.34 -9.81
CA PHE A 999 -39.87 52.81 -9.69
C PHE A 999 -39.39 53.36 -11.03
N GLU A 1000 -38.46 54.30 -11.03
CA GLU A 1000 -37.75 54.75 -12.25
C GLU A 1000 -36.94 53.60 -12.89
N ASN A 1001 -36.35 53.83 -14.07
CA ASN A 1001 -35.49 52.86 -14.77
C ASN A 1001 -34.29 52.35 -13.94
N ASN A 1002 -33.87 53.07 -12.89
CA ASN A 1002 -32.86 52.60 -11.92
C ASN A 1002 -33.38 51.52 -10.95
N GLY A 1003 -34.67 51.15 -11.04
CA GLY A 1003 -35.31 50.09 -10.25
C GLY A 1003 -35.35 50.33 -8.74
N SER A 1004 -35.02 51.54 -8.26
CA SER A 1004 -34.75 51.83 -6.85
C SER A 1004 -35.37 53.14 -6.35
N THR A 1005 -35.35 54.22 -7.15
CA THR A 1005 -36.11 55.45 -6.87
C THR A 1005 -37.59 55.20 -7.12
N THR A 1006 -38.44 55.39 -6.10
CA THR A 1006 -39.90 55.24 -6.22
C THR A 1006 -40.52 56.37 -7.02
N ALA A 1007 -41.47 56.05 -7.90
CA ALA A 1007 -42.25 57.01 -8.68
C ALA A 1007 -43.74 56.97 -8.28
N GLY A 1008 -44.44 58.10 -8.50
CA GLY A 1008 -45.85 58.25 -8.14
C GLY A 1008 -46.10 58.42 -6.64
N ASN A 1009 -47.37 58.44 -6.24
CA ASN A 1009 -47.84 58.74 -4.88
C ASN A 1009 -47.66 57.58 -3.88
N GLY A 1010 -46.67 56.70 -4.09
CA GLY A 1010 -46.41 55.51 -3.27
C GLY A 1010 -47.15 54.25 -3.76
N GLN A 1011 -47.41 53.32 -2.83
CA GLN A 1011 -47.99 52.01 -3.14
C GLN A 1011 -49.49 52.10 -3.43
N ALA A 1012 -49.93 51.39 -4.47
CA ALA A 1012 -51.35 51.12 -4.72
C ALA A 1012 -51.68 49.67 -4.36
N VAL A 1013 -52.88 49.42 -3.82
CA VAL A 1013 -53.34 48.07 -3.42
C VAL A 1013 -54.62 47.72 -4.18
N LEU A 1014 -54.55 46.67 -4.99
CA LEU A 1014 -55.69 46.09 -5.70
C LEU A 1014 -56.23 44.89 -4.92
N ASN A 1015 -57.39 45.04 -4.29
CA ASN A 1015 -58.10 43.92 -3.66
C ASN A 1015 -58.95 43.19 -4.72
N ILE A 1016 -58.48 42.03 -5.18
CA ILE A 1016 -59.16 41.22 -6.19
C ILE A 1016 -59.90 40.07 -5.51
N ALA A 1017 -61.20 39.95 -5.77
CA ALA A 1017 -62.06 38.88 -5.26
C ALA A 1017 -61.60 37.47 -5.74
N PRO A 1018 -62.06 36.37 -5.10
CA PRO A 1018 -61.84 35.02 -5.62
C PRO A 1018 -62.29 34.91 -7.09
N SER A 1019 -61.48 34.29 -7.95
CA SER A 1019 -61.70 34.19 -9.41
C SER A 1019 -61.89 35.53 -10.14
N GLY A 1020 -61.57 36.67 -9.50
CA GLY A 1020 -61.72 38.01 -10.07
C GLY A 1020 -60.52 38.46 -10.91
N HIS A 1021 -60.70 39.56 -11.65
CA HIS A 1021 -59.61 40.25 -12.35
C HIS A 1021 -59.80 41.78 -12.33
N SER A 1022 -58.73 42.51 -12.65
CA SER A 1022 -58.70 43.96 -12.83
C SER A 1022 -57.76 44.29 -13.99
N ALA A 1023 -58.16 45.16 -14.91
CA ALA A 1023 -57.36 45.60 -16.05
C ALA A 1023 -57.55 47.10 -16.29
N ARG A 1024 -56.45 47.87 -16.31
CA ARG A 1024 -56.40 49.34 -16.44
C ARG A 1024 -55.03 49.79 -16.98
N PHE A 1025 -54.89 51.05 -17.36
CA PHE A 1025 -53.57 51.66 -17.55
C PHE A 1025 -52.86 51.83 -16.20
N VAL A 1026 -51.53 51.71 -16.19
CA VAL A 1026 -50.75 51.80 -14.93
C VAL A 1026 -50.92 53.17 -14.26
N GLY A 1027 -51.05 54.26 -15.03
CA GLY A 1027 -51.37 55.60 -14.50
C GLY A 1027 -52.76 55.73 -13.86
N GLU A 1028 -53.69 54.81 -14.12
CA GLU A 1028 -55.00 54.72 -13.46
C GLU A 1028 -54.96 53.82 -12.20
N MET A 1029 -53.90 53.02 -12.05
CA MET A 1029 -53.66 52.19 -10.86
C MET A 1029 -52.77 52.89 -9.83
N ILE A 1030 -51.74 53.61 -10.29
CA ILE A 1030 -50.75 54.31 -9.46
C ILE A 1030 -50.84 55.81 -9.78
N GLY A 1031 -51.50 56.56 -8.90
CA GLY A 1031 -51.67 58.00 -9.06
C GLY A 1031 -50.35 58.77 -8.95
N GLY A 1032 -50.24 59.90 -9.65
CA GLY A 1032 -49.10 60.81 -9.58
C GLY A 1032 -47.86 60.39 -10.37
N LEU A 1033 -47.94 59.37 -11.22
CA LEU A 1033 -46.87 59.08 -12.19
C LEU A 1033 -46.69 60.27 -13.16
N PRO A 1034 -45.46 60.71 -13.45
CA PRO A 1034 -45.23 61.86 -14.31
C PRO A 1034 -45.52 61.55 -15.78
N ASP A 1035 -45.89 62.58 -16.55
CA ASP A 1035 -45.96 62.46 -18.01
C ASP A 1035 -44.57 62.16 -18.60
N GLY A 1036 -44.51 61.24 -19.56
CA GLY A 1036 -43.24 60.75 -20.09
C GLY A 1036 -42.55 59.67 -19.27
N PHE A 1037 -43.16 59.17 -18.18
CA PHE A 1037 -42.58 58.13 -17.32
C PHE A 1037 -42.11 56.88 -18.08
N ARG A 1038 -40.86 56.49 -17.85
CA ARG A 1038 -40.32 55.15 -18.15
C ARG A 1038 -39.78 54.55 -16.85
N GLY A 1039 -40.15 53.32 -16.55
CA GLY A 1039 -39.77 52.68 -15.30
C GLY A 1039 -40.29 51.26 -15.13
N VAL A 1040 -40.29 50.75 -13.89
CA VAL A 1040 -40.69 49.38 -13.53
C VAL A 1040 -41.72 49.41 -12.40
N VAL A 1041 -42.83 48.71 -12.56
CA VAL A 1041 -43.76 48.41 -11.47
C VAL A 1041 -43.47 47.03 -10.91
N ARG A 1042 -43.21 46.95 -9.61
CA ARG A 1042 -43.18 45.69 -8.86
C ARG A 1042 -44.60 45.32 -8.44
N ILE A 1043 -44.93 44.03 -8.56
CA ILE A 1043 -46.25 43.47 -8.28
C ILE A 1043 -46.05 42.35 -7.25
N SER A 1044 -46.68 42.42 -6.08
CA SER A 1044 -46.50 41.41 -5.03
C SER A 1044 -47.78 41.08 -4.28
N SER A 1045 -47.85 39.87 -3.74
CA SER A 1045 -48.94 39.41 -2.87
C SER A 1045 -48.50 38.19 -2.06
N ALA A 1046 -49.13 37.97 -0.91
CA ALA A 1046 -49.04 36.73 -0.13
C ALA A 1046 -49.80 35.55 -0.76
N SER A 1047 -50.53 35.75 -1.86
CA SER A 1047 -51.31 34.70 -2.55
C SER A 1047 -51.09 34.72 -4.07
N PRO A 1048 -51.06 33.56 -4.75
CA PRO A 1048 -50.82 33.48 -6.19
C PRO A 1048 -51.77 34.35 -7.02
N PHE A 1049 -51.23 34.98 -8.05
CA PHE A 1049 -51.95 35.78 -9.04
C PHE A 1049 -51.36 35.54 -10.43
N VAL A 1050 -52.11 35.88 -11.47
CA VAL A 1050 -51.65 35.88 -12.87
C VAL A 1050 -51.68 37.32 -13.37
N ALA A 1051 -50.64 37.77 -14.05
CA ALA A 1051 -50.57 39.11 -14.62
C ALA A 1051 -50.18 39.07 -16.10
N VAL A 1052 -50.60 40.08 -16.86
CA VAL A 1052 -50.14 40.35 -18.23
C VAL A 1052 -50.10 41.85 -18.49
N THR A 1053 -49.10 42.31 -19.23
CA THR A 1053 -48.95 43.70 -19.66
C THR A 1053 -49.13 43.85 -21.17
N VAL A 1054 -49.62 45.02 -21.57
CA VAL A 1054 -49.70 45.46 -22.97
C VAL A 1054 -49.14 46.88 -23.08
N ARG A 1055 -48.45 47.18 -24.18
CA ARG A 1055 -48.02 48.54 -24.54
C ARG A 1055 -48.85 49.01 -25.72
N SER A 1056 -49.51 50.16 -25.58
CA SER A 1056 -50.25 50.81 -26.65
C SER A 1056 -49.43 51.90 -27.33
N LEU A 1057 -49.91 52.40 -28.47
CA LEU A 1057 -49.47 53.62 -29.14
C LEU A 1057 -50.61 54.15 -30.01
N TYR A 1058 -50.86 55.45 -30.01
CA TYR A 1058 -51.58 56.08 -31.13
C TYR A 1058 -50.57 56.54 -32.17
N ASN A 1059 -50.69 56.06 -33.41
CA ASN A 1059 -49.75 56.45 -34.47
C ASN A 1059 -50.09 57.83 -35.07
N SER A 1060 -49.26 58.31 -36.00
CA SER A 1060 -49.42 59.62 -36.65
C SER A 1060 -50.66 59.77 -37.56
N ARG A 1061 -51.43 58.69 -37.78
CA ARG A 1061 -52.75 58.71 -38.43
C ARG A 1061 -53.92 58.68 -37.44
N GLY A 1062 -53.64 58.49 -36.15
CA GLY A 1062 -54.63 58.25 -35.10
C GLY A 1062 -55.04 56.78 -34.94
N ASP A 1063 -54.39 55.83 -35.62
CA ASP A 1063 -54.69 54.41 -35.43
C ASP A 1063 -54.20 53.96 -34.04
N PHE A 1064 -55.04 53.25 -33.29
CA PHE A 1064 -54.64 52.61 -32.04
C PHE A 1064 -53.89 51.30 -32.31
N LEU A 1065 -52.64 51.23 -31.88
CA LEU A 1065 -51.78 50.06 -31.93
C LEU A 1065 -51.63 49.48 -30.52
N VAL A 1066 -51.52 48.16 -30.41
CA VAL A 1066 -51.27 47.46 -29.15
C VAL A 1066 -50.41 46.22 -29.38
N THR A 1067 -49.48 45.97 -28.47
CA THR A 1067 -48.70 44.72 -28.39
C THR A 1067 -48.79 44.15 -26.99
N THR A 1068 -48.71 42.83 -26.86
CA THR A 1068 -48.35 42.20 -25.58
C THR A 1068 -46.94 42.61 -25.18
N PHE A 1069 -46.69 42.64 -23.87
CA PHE A 1069 -45.46 43.17 -23.31
C PHE A 1069 -44.98 42.27 -22.15
N PRO A 1070 -43.68 41.95 -22.04
CA PRO A 1070 -43.18 40.95 -21.09
C PRO A 1070 -43.31 41.38 -19.62
N ILE A 1071 -43.65 40.41 -18.77
CA ILE A 1071 -43.54 40.50 -17.31
C ILE A 1071 -42.34 39.64 -16.86
N ALA A 1072 -41.50 40.20 -15.99
CA ALA A 1072 -40.44 39.49 -15.31
C ALA A 1072 -40.99 38.84 -14.03
N ASP A 1073 -41.16 37.52 -14.07
CA ASP A 1073 -41.46 36.74 -12.88
C ASP A 1073 -40.21 36.63 -11.99
N ALA A 1074 -40.20 37.23 -10.80
CA ALA A 1074 -39.05 37.20 -9.89
C ALA A 1074 -38.77 35.79 -9.35
N ASN A 1075 -39.70 34.85 -9.53
CA ASN A 1075 -39.57 33.44 -9.18
C ASN A 1075 -38.99 32.60 -10.34
N ARG A 1076 -38.65 33.19 -11.48
CA ARG A 1076 -38.09 32.50 -12.67
C ARG A 1076 -36.84 33.22 -13.20
N PRO A 1077 -35.67 32.56 -13.27
CA PRO A 1077 -34.51 33.13 -13.95
C PRO A 1077 -34.78 33.30 -15.45
N ALA A 1078 -34.22 34.35 -16.04
CA ALA A 1078 -34.25 34.53 -17.50
C ALA A 1078 -33.45 33.39 -18.18
N PRO A 1079 -33.94 32.83 -19.32
CA PRO A 1079 -33.22 31.80 -20.04
C PRO A 1079 -31.89 32.34 -20.60
N GLY A 1080 -30.80 31.63 -20.34
CA GLY A 1080 -29.45 31.97 -20.81
C GLY A 1080 -28.92 30.95 -21.82
N PRO A 1081 -28.25 31.37 -22.92
CA PRO A 1081 -28.05 32.76 -23.34
C PRO A 1081 -29.34 33.41 -23.88
N ILE A 1082 -29.48 34.71 -23.67
CA ILE A 1082 -30.55 35.52 -24.29
C ILE A 1082 -30.13 35.81 -25.73
N VAL A 1083 -30.94 35.38 -26.70
CA VAL A 1083 -30.71 35.60 -28.13
C VAL A 1083 -31.97 36.18 -28.76
N PHE A 1084 -31.84 37.30 -29.47
CA PHE A 1084 -32.88 37.85 -30.33
C PHE A 1084 -32.59 37.38 -31.77
N PRO A 1085 -33.34 36.39 -32.32
CA PRO A 1085 -33.00 35.77 -33.60
C PRO A 1085 -33.33 36.62 -34.83
N GLN A 1086 -33.86 37.83 -34.63
CA GLN A 1086 -34.12 38.82 -35.67
C GLN A 1086 -33.95 40.22 -35.07
N ILE A 1087 -33.34 41.12 -35.83
CA ILE A 1087 -33.22 42.56 -35.57
C ILE A 1087 -33.47 43.32 -36.88
N ALA A 1088 -33.92 44.57 -36.80
CA ALA A 1088 -34.13 45.43 -37.97
C ALA A 1088 -33.67 46.87 -37.68
N ASP A 1089 -32.78 47.38 -38.52
CA ASP A 1089 -32.26 48.74 -38.52
C ASP A 1089 -32.20 49.25 -39.97
N GLY A 1090 -32.66 50.48 -40.21
CA GLY A 1090 -32.76 51.09 -41.54
C GLY A 1090 -34.07 50.78 -42.29
N GLY A 1091 -34.22 51.40 -43.47
CA GLY A 1091 -35.42 51.26 -44.32
C GLY A 1091 -36.72 51.82 -43.73
N GLY A 1092 -36.64 52.54 -42.60
CA GLY A 1092 -37.80 52.98 -41.81
C GLY A 1092 -38.14 52.05 -40.63
N PHE A 1093 -37.40 50.95 -40.45
CA PHE A 1093 -37.49 50.08 -39.28
C PHE A 1093 -36.45 50.46 -38.22
N THR A 1094 -36.81 50.27 -36.96
CA THR A 1094 -35.96 50.49 -35.77
C THR A 1094 -36.30 49.43 -34.72
N THR A 1095 -35.29 48.88 -34.03
CA THR A 1095 -35.49 47.88 -32.97
C THR A 1095 -35.21 48.47 -31.59
N GLU A 1096 -36.20 48.47 -30.68
CA GLU A 1096 -36.06 48.88 -29.29
C GLU A 1096 -35.83 47.63 -28.41
N PHE A 1097 -34.70 47.54 -27.70
CA PHE A 1097 -34.36 46.42 -26.84
C PHE A 1097 -34.67 46.76 -25.38
N ILE A 1098 -35.62 46.03 -24.78
CA ILE A 1098 -36.11 46.34 -23.42
C ILE A 1098 -35.79 45.17 -22.49
N PHE A 1099 -34.90 45.41 -21.53
CA PHE A 1099 -34.46 44.43 -20.55
C PHE A 1099 -35.11 44.71 -19.19
N ILE A 1100 -35.79 43.72 -18.62
CA ILE A 1100 -36.40 43.79 -17.28
C ILE A 1100 -35.64 42.82 -16.39
N SER A 1101 -34.97 43.34 -15.35
CA SER A 1101 -34.32 42.47 -14.37
C SER A 1101 -35.32 41.99 -13.31
N ALA A 1102 -35.31 40.68 -13.05
CA ALA A 1102 -36.25 40.03 -12.15
C ALA A 1102 -35.80 40.02 -10.67
N THR A 1103 -34.48 40.03 -10.41
CA THR A 1103 -33.91 39.67 -9.10
C THR A 1103 -32.70 40.52 -8.63
N GLY A 1104 -32.25 41.51 -9.39
CA GLY A 1104 -31.11 42.36 -8.99
C GLY A 1104 -30.66 43.36 -10.05
N SER A 1105 -29.53 44.04 -9.84
CA SER A 1105 -28.88 44.83 -10.91
C SER A 1105 -28.16 43.89 -11.88
N ALA A 1106 -28.19 44.20 -13.17
CA ALA A 1106 -27.55 43.43 -14.23
C ALA A 1106 -26.89 44.36 -15.25
N THR A 1107 -25.69 44.00 -15.71
CA THR A 1107 -25.02 44.66 -16.85
C THR A 1107 -25.13 43.73 -18.05
N VAL A 1108 -25.62 44.25 -19.18
CA VAL A 1108 -25.86 43.49 -20.42
C VAL A 1108 -24.99 44.08 -21.54
N THR A 1109 -24.25 43.22 -22.24
CA THR A 1109 -23.58 43.58 -23.49
C THR A 1109 -24.41 43.08 -24.66
N VAL A 1110 -24.95 43.98 -25.47
CA VAL A 1110 -25.70 43.63 -26.69
C VAL A 1110 -24.72 43.59 -27.87
N ASN A 1111 -24.51 42.39 -28.41
CA ASN A 1111 -23.67 42.20 -29.59
C ASN A 1111 -24.55 42.09 -30.84
N PHE A 1112 -24.44 43.06 -31.75
CA PHE A 1112 -25.14 43.04 -33.03
C PHE A 1112 -24.37 42.19 -34.03
N LEU A 1113 -25.02 41.19 -34.62
CA LEU A 1113 -24.44 40.25 -35.59
C LEU A 1113 -25.32 40.18 -36.84
N GLY A 1114 -24.72 40.04 -38.01
CA GLY A 1114 -25.42 39.73 -39.26
C GLY A 1114 -25.58 38.22 -39.48
N ASP A 1115 -26.28 37.85 -40.55
CA ASP A 1115 -26.68 36.47 -40.88
C ASP A 1115 -25.53 35.44 -40.94
N ASN A 1116 -24.29 35.90 -41.16
CA ASN A 1116 -23.08 35.09 -41.22
C ASN A 1116 -22.30 35.04 -39.88
N GLY A 1117 -22.84 35.61 -38.80
CA GLY A 1117 -22.19 35.71 -37.49
C GLY A 1117 -21.10 36.79 -37.37
N SER A 1118 -20.91 37.62 -38.40
CA SER A 1118 -19.97 38.77 -38.32
C SER A 1118 -20.62 39.99 -37.64
N PRO A 1119 -19.85 40.91 -37.01
CA PRO A 1119 -20.41 42.09 -36.34
C PRO A 1119 -21.18 43.02 -37.28
N LEU A 1120 -22.40 43.40 -36.88
CA LEU A 1120 -23.24 44.35 -37.60
C LEU A 1120 -23.08 45.76 -37.00
N SER A 1121 -22.78 46.74 -37.85
CA SER A 1121 -22.63 48.14 -37.44
C SER A 1121 -23.98 48.87 -37.41
N ALA A 1122 -24.77 48.63 -36.36
CA ALA A 1122 -26.01 49.38 -36.11
C ALA A 1122 -25.75 50.89 -35.97
N ALA A 1123 -26.64 51.73 -36.52
CA ALA A 1123 -26.41 53.18 -36.61
C ALA A 1123 -27.21 53.97 -35.57
N GLY A 1124 -26.60 55.01 -34.98
CA GLY A 1124 -27.31 55.96 -34.11
C GLY A 1124 -27.82 55.40 -32.77
N VAL A 1125 -27.24 54.29 -32.28
CA VAL A 1125 -27.64 53.63 -31.02
C VAL A 1125 -27.51 54.59 -29.83
N SER A 1126 -28.63 54.82 -29.13
CA SER A 1126 -28.69 55.49 -27.82
C SER A 1126 -28.96 54.46 -26.71
N PRO A 1127 -28.33 54.60 -25.52
CA PRO A 1127 -28.88 54.09 -24.27
C PRO A 1127 -30.21 54.76 -23.89
#